data_AF-A0A560J9W2-F1
#
_entry.id   AF-A0A560J9W2-F1
#
_cell.length_a   1.000
_cell.length_b   1.000
_cell.length_c   1.000
_cell.angle_alpha   90.00
_cell.angle_beta   90.00
_cell.angle_gamma   90.00
#
_symmetry.space_group_name_H-M   'P 1'
#
loop_
_entity.id
_entity.type
_entity.pdbx_description
1 polymer ?
#
loop_
_entity_poly.entity_id
_entity_poly.type
_entity_poly.pdbx_seq_one_letter_code
_entity_poly.pdbx_strand_id
1 'polypeptide(L)'
;MGRDIPDDEVLDHPSKEPSKGPDTVRPSRAQILPPAFMEPALATLVDTPPEGPDWLFEAKFDGYRAVVAASGQEVRIHTRSGLDWTDRFPTIVQALAALDLPPVLLDGEIVALDSRGISSFNTLQHAMKDDQAALNYYVFDLLAEAGRDWGARPLVARKARLAALLGETGKTGPVFYTDHVMGGGAALLATLCEQGFEGIIAKRASAPYHPGRGHDWLKVKCGNRQEFVIVGWSPSTHGRAFASLLLGLREDGALRYAGRVGSGFDADTQAGLEARLHALGRKSPTVAVDSVPPAIAREARWVKPELVAEIAFAGFTADQLVRQGRFLGLRGDKPAKAVVLEKAEPVGQAAKEAGPPKGQVPLTHPERVLDPVSGLTKQDLADYLETVASRMLPYAAGRLLSLLRCPEGTGQACFFQRHAASGTPAWWRRKAVKEKDGRQSDYFYLTDAAGLRAAAQMGVLELHLWGSQVRKLESPDRLVFDLDPDVSLPFAKVKAAAVAMRDVLAALDLVSFPLLTGGKGVHVVAPLGPGAAGGRRQWPVVAAFAKAVAEQLVEANPDAYVATMSKARRQGRIFIDHFRNTRGSSAIAPYSTRAKPARAGGGTPVACPVSWEELAKVERADFYTTADAPALMRRADPWARYFELEQDLGAAACRVLGVKVGAGAYNG
;
A
#
# COMPACT_ATOMS: atom_id res chain seq x y z
N MET A 1 -31.98 -49.66 -37.85
CA MET A 1 -31.11 -50.37 -38.81
C MET A 1 -29.86 -49.51 -38.91
N GLY A 2 -28.66 -49.87 -38.47
CA GLY A 2 -28.08 -51.17 -38.19
C GLY A 2 -26.81 -51.29 -39.03
N ARG A 3 -25.64 -51.31 -38.35
CA ARG A 3 -24.33 -51.84 -38.78
C ARG A 3 -23.60 -51.03 -39.87
N ASP A 4 -22.27 -50.97 -39.96
CA ASP A 4 -21.05 -51.41 -39.24
C ASP A 4 -19.90 -50.68 -39.99
N ILE A 5 -18.70 -50.50 -39.43
CA ILE A 5 -17.39 -51.14 -39.76
C ILE A 5 -16.32 -50.60 -38.74
N PRO A 6 -15.14 -51.22 -38.53
CA PRO A 6 -14.74 -51.81 -37.25
C PRO A 6 -13.38 -51.32 -36.70
N ASP A 7 -13.00 -51.89 -35.56
CA ASP A 7 -11.72 -51.78 -34.87
C ASP A 7 -10.50 -52.17 -35.72
N ASP A 8 -9.36 -51.50 -35.48
CA ASP A 8 -8.15 -52.21 -35.03
C ASP A 8 -7.06 -51.29 -34.42
N GLU A 9 -6.50 -51.84 -33.34
CA GLU A 9 -5.15 -51.71 -32.79
C GLU A 9 -4.61 -50.35 -32.28
N VAL A 10 -4.65 -50.19 -30.95
CA VAL A 10 -3.57 -49.51 -30.21
C VAL A 10 -3.02 -50.46 -29.16
N LEU A 11 -1.83 -51.00 -29.46
CA LEU A 11 -0.97 -51.72 -28.52
C LEU A 11 -0.20 -50.74 -27.63
N ASP A 12 -0.24 -51.08 -26.35
CA ASP A 12 0.36 -50.48 -25.17
C ASP A 12 1.89 -50.48 -25.18
N HIS A 13 2.54 -49.38 -24.80
CA HIS A 13 3.82 -49.38 -24.07
C HIS A 13 4.02 -48.07 -23.27
N PRO A 14 4.71 -48.15 -22.11
CA PRO A 14 4.29 -47.47 -20.89
C PRO A 14 4.93 -46.09 -20.70
N SER A 15 4.13 -45.15 -20.22
CA SER A 15 4.58 -43.83 -19.79
C SER A 15 5.22 -43.95 -18.40
N LYS A 16 6.52 -43.64 -18.30
CA LYS A 16 7.25 -43.53 -17.02
C LYS A 16 6.59 -42.49 -16.12
N GLU A 17 6.15 -42.92 -14.94
CA GLU A 17 5.76 -42.04 -13.83
C GLU A 17 6.92 -41.12 -13.42
N PRO A 18 6.65 -39.85 -13.10
CA PRO A 18 7.66 -38.95 -12.54
C PRO A 18 7.99 -39.38 -11.10
N SER A 19 9.29 -39.47 -10.82
CA SER A 19 9.87 -39.83 -9.52
C SER A 19 9.35 -38.96 -8.38
N LYS A 20 8.81 -39.59 -7.33
CA LYS A 20 8.50 -38.97 -6.04
C LYS A 20 9.78 -38.39 -5.43
N GLY A 21 9.88 -37.06 -5.40
CA GLY A 21 10.79 -36.36 -4.49
C GLY A 21 10.36 -36.62 -3.04
N PRO A 22 11.24 -36.37 -2.05
CA PRO A 22 10.93 -36.66 -0.65
C PRO A 22 9.69 -35.88 -0.24
N ASP A 23 8.67 -36.62 0.21
CA ASP A 23 7.45 -36.08 0.80
C ASP A 23 7.84 -35.05 1.87
N THR A 24 7.64 -33.77 1.56
CA THR A 24 7.52 -32.77 2.60
C THR A 24 6.19 -33.05 3.26
N VAL A 25 6.24 -33.86 4.32
CA VAL A 25 5.15 -34.07 5.27
C VAL A 25 4.62 -32.69 5.63
N ARG A 26 3.46 -32.31 5.07
CA ARG A 26 2.66 -31.22 5.63
C ARG A 26 2.42 -31.62 7.08
N PRO A 27 2.76 -30.77 8.06
CA PRO A 27 2.44 -31.09 9.44
C PRO A 27 0.93 -31.38 9.50
N SER A 28 0.58 -32.51 10.13
CA SER A 28 -0.80 -32.79 10.48
C SER A 28 -1.35 -31.60 11.27
N ARG A 29 -2.68 -31.40 11.25
CA ARG A 29 -3.41 -30.38 12.04
C ARG A 29 -3.29 -30.58 13.58
N ALA A 30 -2.16 -31.10 14.07
CA ALA A 30 -1.78 -31.11 15.46
C ALA A 30 -1.49 -29.66 15.92
N GLN A 31 -2.54 -29.03 16.46
CA GLN A 31 -2.53 -27.94 17.45
C GLN A 31 -1.35 -26.96 17.35
N ILE A 32 -1.34 -26.11 16.33
CA ILE A 32 -0.54 -24.88 16.39
C ILE A 32 -1.21 -23.99 17.42
N LEU A 33 -0.49 -23.64 18.49
CA LEU A 33 -1.00 -22.74 19.54
C LEU A 33 -1.45 -21.39 18.94
N PRO A 34 -2.47 -20.72 19.52
CA PRO A 34 -2.81 -19.36 19.16
C PRO A 34 -1.59 -18.43 19.25
N PRO A 35 -1.47 -17.43 18.35
CA PRO A 35 -0.38 -16.47 18.40
C PRO A 35 -0.30 -15.75 19.76
N ALA A 36 0.91 -15.34 20.16
CA ALA A 36 1.10 -14.54 21.37
C ALA A 36 0.43 -13.17 21.25
N PHE A 37 0.03 -12.61 22.40
CA PHE A 37 -0.51 -11.25 22.49
C PHE A 37 0.47 -10.23 21.90
N MET A 38 -0.09 -9.25 21.18
CA MET A 38 0.62 -8.08 20.67
C MET A 38 -0.07 -6.82 21.20
N GLU A 39 0.71 -5.83 21.64
CA GLU A 39 0.16 -4.55 22.07
C GLU A 39 -0.60 -3.87 20.92
N PRO A 40 -1.81 -3.34 21.18
CA PRO A 40 -2.61 -2.73 20.12
C PRO A 40 -2.07 -1.37 19.65
N ALA A 41 -2.34 -1.02 18.40
CA ALA A 41 -2.15 0.33 17.89
C ALA A 41 -3.14 1.30 18.57
N LEU A 42 -2.66 2.47 18.99
CA LEU A 42 -3.45 3.44 19.75
C LEU A 42 -3.65 4.73 18.96
N ALA A 43 -4.91 5.11 18.77
CA ALA A 43 -5.26 6.29 18.00
C ALA A 43 -5.00 7.61 18.74
N THR A 44 -4.39 8.58 18.06
CA THR A 44 -4.19 9.97 18.52
C THR A 44 -5.45 10.80 18.32
N LEU A 45 -5.85 11.57 19.34
CA LEU A 45 -7.03 12.45 19.27
C LEU A 45 -6.70 13.67 18.42
N VAL A 46 -7.51 13.96 17.40
CA VAL A 46 -7.38 15.16 16.57
C VAL A 46 -8.69 15.96 16.53
N ASP A 47 -8.57 17.23 16.18
CA ASP A 47 -9.68 18.19 16.15
C ASP A 47 -10.66 17.96 14.99
N THR A 48 -10.16 17.50 13.85
CA THR A 48 -10.91 17.29 12.61
C THR A 48 -10.44 16.04 11.87
N PRO A 49 -11.29 15.39 11.06
CA PRO A 49 -10.85 14.26 10.24
C PRO A 49 -9.77 14.69 9.24
N PRO A 50 -8.70 13.88 9.04
CA PRO A 50 -7.72 14.15 8.00
C PRO A 50 -8.35 14.10 6.60
N GLU A 51 -7.76 14.83 5.66
CA GLU A 51 -8.15 14.81 4.25
C GLU A 51 -7.19 13.95 3.41
N GLY A 52 -7.65 13.55 2.22
CA GLY A 52 -6.86 12.85 1.23
C GLY A 52 -7.26 11.38 1.01
N PRO A 53 -6.88 10.79 -0.14
CA PRO A 53 -7.27 9.44 -0.54
C PRO A 53 -6.55 8.34 0.25
N ASP A 54 -5.48 8.68 0.98
CA ASP A 54 -4.68 7.72 1.75
C ASP A 54 -5.30 7.36 3.10
N TRP A 55 -6.42 7.97 3.46
CA TRP A 55 -7.12 7.73 4.71
C TRP A 55 -8.38 6.91 4.47
N LEU A 56 -8.51 5.87 5.28
CA LEU A 56 -9.77 5.16 5.45
C LEU A 56 -10.41 5.54 6.78
N PHE A 57 -11.73 5.53 6.82
CA PHE A 57 -12.50 5.92 8.00
C PHE A 57 -13.47 4.82 8.40
N GLU A 58 -13.54 4.58 9.69
CA GLU A 58 -14.39 3.57 10.33
C GLU A 58 -15.18 4.20 11.47
N ALA A 59 -16.34 3.63 11.82
CA ALA A 59 -17.06 4.03 13.02
C ALA A 59 -16.22 3.77 14.27
N LYS A 60 -16.20 4.73 15.20
CA LYS A 60 -15.62 4.52 16.51
C LYS A 60 -16.63 3.79 17.40
N PHE A 61 -16.31 2.54 17.71
CA PHE A 61 -17.06 1.75 18.67
C PHE A 61 -16.77 2.14 20.11
N ASP A 62 -17.79 1.93 20.94
CA ASP A 62 -17.79 2.28 22.35
C ASP A 62 -17.88 1.03 23.23
N GLY A 63 -16.71 0.47 23.59
CA GLY A 63 -16.64 -0.75 24.38
C GLY A 63 -15.29 -1.07 24.99
N TYR A 64 -14.95 -2.37 25.00
CA TYR A 64 -13.66 -2.87 25.43
C TYR A 64 -12.81 -3.32 24.24
N ARG A 65 -11.65 -2.67 24.07
CA ARG A 65 -10.63 -3.07 23.11
C ARG A 65 -10.14 -4.48 23.44
N ALA A 66 -10.26 -5.38 22.47
CA ALA A 66 -9.94 -6.79 22.62
C ALA A 66 -9.02 -7.30 21.51
N VAL A 67 -7.89 -7.88 21.90
CA VAL A 67 -6.94 -8.58 21.03
C VAL A 67 -7.16 -10.09 21.20
N VAL A 68 -7.68 -10.71 20.16
CA VAL A 68 -8.11 -12.11 20.18
C VAL A 68 -7.08 -12.98 19.48
N ALA A 69 -6.53 -13.95 20.20
CA ALA A 69 -5.73 -15.02 19.63
C ALA A 69 -6.61 -16.26 19.46
N ALA A 70 -6.73 -16.79 18.25
CA ALA A 70 -7.55 -17.96 17.96
C ALA A 70 -6.78 -19.00 17.13
N SER A 71 -7.02 -20.28 17.38
CA SER A 71 -6.53 -21.41 16.58
C SER A 71 -7.47 -22.59 16.73
N GLY A 72 -8.32 -22.82 15.72
CA GLY A 72 -9.40 -23.80 15.78
C GLY A 72 -10.32 -23.54 16.99
N GLN A 73 -10.35 -24.49 17.93
CA GLN A 73 -11.17 -24.41 19.13
C GLN A 73 -10.53 -23.63 20.29
N GLU A 74 -9.24 -23.30 20.21
CA GLU A 74 -8.56 -22.53 21.24
C GLU A 74 -8.67 -21.03 20.97
N VAL A 75 -9.35 -20.30 21.85
CA VAL A 75 -9.55 -18.86 21.75
C VAL A 75 -9.13 -18.20 23.06
N ARG A 76 -8.35 -17.12 22.98
CA ARG A 76 -7.98 -16.27 24.11
C ARG A 76 -8.28 -14.82 23.80
N ILE A 77 -8.97 -14.14 24.71
CA ILE A 77 -9.37 -12.74 24.57
C ILE A 77 -8.56 -11.92 25.55
N HIS A 78 -7.67 -11.07 25.03
CA HIS A 78 -6.85 -10.18 25.85
C HIS A 78 -7.42 -8.76 25.80
N THR A 79 -7.42 -8.07 26.94
CA THR A 79 -7.71 -6.62 26.96
C THR A 79 -6.60 -5.84 26.26
N ARG A 80 -6.83 -4.54 26.06
CA ARG A 80 -5.81 -3.57 25.66
C ARG A 80 -4.47 -3.69 26.42
N SER A 81 -4.52 -4.00 27.72
CA SER A 81 -3.35 -4.09 28.60
C SER A 81 -2.77 -5.51 28.70
N GLY A 82 -3.30 -6.46 27.93
CA GLY A 82 -2.84 -7.85 27.90
C GLY A 82 -3.43 -8.74 29.00
N LEU A 83 -4.45 -8.28 29.74
CA LEU A 83 -5.14 -9.12 30.71
C LEU A 83 -6.00 -10.16 29.99
N ASP A 84 -5.90 -11.43 30.39
CA ASP A 84 -6.76 -12.49 29.88
C ASP A 84 -8.17 -12.35 30.45
N TRP A 85 -9.12 -12.00 29.59
CA TRP A 85 -10.55 -11.85 29.89
C TRP A 85 -11.40 -12.88 29.14
N THR A 86 -10.81 -14.02 28.75
CA THR A 86 -11.49 -15.08 28.00
C THR A 86 -12.78 -15.53 28.70
N ASP A 87 -12.73 -15.77 30.01
CA ASP A 87 -13.88 -16.23 30.80
C ASP A 87 -15.01 -15.20 30.92
N ARG A 88 -14.75 -13.91 30.59
CA ARG A 88 -15.76 -12.86 30.64
C ARG A 88 -16.61 -12.75 29.37
N PHE A 89 -16.22 -13.44 28.30
CA PHE A 89 -16.90 -13.36 27.01
C PHE A 89 -17.17 -14.74 26.40
N PRO A 90 -17.86 -15.65 27.12
CA PRO A 90 -18.05 -17.03 26.68
C PRO A 90 -18.79 -17.14 25.34
N THR A 91 -19.75 -16.24 25.06
CA THR A 91 -20.49 -16.20 23.79
C THR A 91 -19.61 -15.84 22.60
N ILE A 92 -18.67 -14.90 22.77
CA ILE A 92 -17.69 -14.52 21.74
C ILE A 92 -16.68 -15.64 21.51
N VAL A 93 -16.21 -16.29 22.58
CA VAL A 93 -15.31 -17.46 22.51
C VAL A 93 -15.94 -18.58 21.69
N GLN A 94 -17.19 -18.94 21.98
CA GLN A 94 -17.93 -19.98 21.26
C GLN A 94 -18.10 -19.63 19.78
N ALA A 95 -18.44 -18.37 19.48
CA ALA A 95 -18.61 -17.93 18.10
C ALA A 95 -17.29 -17.97 17.30
N LEU A 96 -16.18 -17.54 17.90
CA LEU A 96 -14.85 -17.60 17.26
C LEU A 96 -14.36 -19.04 17.08
N ALA A 97 -14.59 -19.92 18.05
CA ALA A 97 -14.24 -21.33 17.94
C ALA A 97 -15.03 -22.05 16.83
N ALA A 98 -16.30 -21.67 16.62
CA ALA A 98 -17.13 -22.21 15.55
C ALA A 98 -16.65 -21.84 14.14
N LEU A 99 -15.82 -20.80 13.99
CA LEU A 99 -15.25 -20.41 12.70
C LEU A 99 -14.09 -21.32 12.25
N ASP A 100 -13.57 -22.20 13.12
CA ASP A 100 -12.41 -23.09 12.85
C ASP A 100 -11.23 -22.35 12.17
N LEU A 101 -10.92 -21.16 12.67
CA LEU A 101 -9.90 -20.29 12.07
C LEU A 101 -8.50 -20.93 12.16
N PRO A 102 -7.61 -20.70 11.17
CA PRO A 102 -6.19 -20.96 11.35
C PRO A 102 -5.65 -20.12 12.52
N PRO A 103 -4.41 -20.37 13.01
CA PRO A 103 -3.79 -19.55 14.04
C PRO A 103 -3.79 -18.07 13.63
N VAL A 104 -4.58 -17.23 14.29
CA VAL A 104 -4.74 -15.81 13.96
C VAL A 104 -4.65 -14.92 15.19
N LEU A 105 -4.22 -13.68 14.96
CA LEU A 105 -4.28 -12.60 15.95
C LEU A 105 -5.12 -11.46 15.37
N LEU A 106 -6.26 -11.20 16.01
CA LEU A 106 -7.28 -10.27 15.58
C LEU A 106 -7.34 -9.07 16.53
N ASP A 107 -7.53 -7.89 15.98
CA ASP A 107 -7.70 -6.66 16.76
C ASP A 107 -9.08 -6.06 16.50
N GLY A 108 -9.81 -5.80 17.58
CA GLY A 108 -11.22 -5.46 17.52
C GLY A 108 -11.76 -4.81 18.81
N GLU A 109 -13.05 -4.53 18.82
CA GLU A 109 -13.75 -3.97 19.98
C GLU A 109 -14.94 -4.86 20.36
N ILE A 110 -15.06 -5.20 21.64
CA ILE A 110 -16.24 -5.89 22.19
C ILE A 110 -17.24 -4.84 22.67
N VAL A 111 -18.46 -4.89 22.16
CA VAL A 111 -19.53 -3.92 22.43
C VAL A 111 -20.85 -4.60 22.76
N ALA A 112 -21.74 -3.84 23.40
CA ALA A 112 -23.17 -4.12 23.43
C ALA A 112 -23.90 -3.01 22.67
N LEU A 113 -24.90 -3.39 21.88
CA LEU A 113 -25.68 -2.47 21.05
C LEU A 113 -27.00 -2.12 21.75
N ASP A 114 -27.45 -0.87 21.60
CA ASP A 114 -28.80 -0.48 22.00
C ASP A 114 -29.86 -0.93 20.97
N SER A 115 -31.14 -0.61 21.22
CA SER A 115 -32.25 -0.96 20.33
C SER A 115 -32.18 -0.31 18.94
N ARG A 116 -31.30 0.68 18.74
CA ARG A 116 -31.04 1.34 17.46
C ARG A 116 -29.78 0.79 16.78
N GLY A 117 -29.11 -0.20 17.37
CA GLY A 117 -27.88 -0.79 16.85
C GLY A 117 -26.62 0.02 17.16
N ILE A 118 -26.68 0.99 18.08
CA ILE A 118 -25.54 1.85 18.42
C ILE A 118 -24.83 1.30 19.66
N SER A 119 -23.49 1.17 19.59
CA SER A 119 -22.70 0.73 20.74
C SER A 119 -22.70 1.77 21.86
N SER A 120 -22.91 1.33 23.10
CA SER A 120 -22.74 2.18 24.28
C SER A 120 -22.07 1.43 25.43
N PHE A 121 -21.08 2.08 26.06
CA PHE A 121 -20.37 1.51 27.20
C PHE A 121 -21.28 1.25 28.40
N ASN A 122 -22.30 2.09 28.62
CA ASN A 122 -23.26 1.86 29.70
C ASN A 122 -24.06 0.56 29.44
N THR A 123 -24.52 0.38 28.20
CA THR A 123 -25.18 -0.86 27.75
C THR A 123 -24.25 -2.06 27.91
N LEU A 124 -22.96 -1.91 27.62
CA LEU A 124 -21.94 -2.94 27.82
C LEU A 124 -21.74 -3.30 29.30
N GLN A 125 -21.68 -2.30 30.20
CA GLN A 125 -21.56 -2.55 31.65
C GLN A 125 -22.76 -3.33 32.21
N HIS A 126 -23.97 -3.04 31.71
CA HIS A 126 -25.18 -3.79 32.09
C HIS A 126 -25.16 -5.20 31.50
N ALA A 127 -24.83 -5.34 30.21
CA ALA A 127 -24.72 -6.64 29.54
C ALA A 127 -23.69 -7.56 30.21
N MET A 128 -22.58 -7.04 30.72
CA MET A 128 -21.56 -7.83 31.43
C MET A 128 -21.99 -8.38 32.79
N LYS A 129 -23.17 -7.99 33.31
CA LYS A 129 -23.75 -8.58 34.52
C LYS A 129 -24.69 -9.76 34.21
N ASP A 130 -25.01 -9.98 32.94
CA ASP A 130 -25.91 -11.01 32.46
C ASP A 130 -25.17 -11.92 31.46
N ASP A 131 -24.92 -13.17 31.86
CA ASP A 131 -24.19 -14.14 31.05
C ASP A 131 -24.88 -14.49 29.72
N GLN A 132 -26.16 -14.11 29.55
CA GLN A 132 -26.94 -14.31 28.33
C GLN A 132 -27.00 -13.07 27.42
N ALA A 133 -26.37 -11.96 27.81
CA ALA A 133 -26.44 -10.73 27.03
C ALA A 133 -25.73 -10.85 25.67
N ALA A 134 -26.36 -10.29 24.64
CA ALA A 134 -25.83 -10.27 23.28
C ALA A 134 -24.66 -9.28 23.16
N LEU A 135 -23.44 -9.78 23.34
CA LEU A 135 -22.20 -9.06 23.09
C LEU A 135 -21.73 -9.32 21.65
N ASN A 136 -21.07 -8.32 21.07
CA ASN A 136 -20.57 -8.37 19.70
C ASN A 136 -19.10 -7.96 19.65
N TYR A 137 -18.29 -8.67 18.85
CA TYR A 137 -16.89 -8.37 18.60
C TYR A 137 -16.70 -7.82 17.19
N TYR A 138 -16.44 -6.52 17.09
CA TYR A 138 -16.17 -5.83 15.82
C TYR A 138 -14.67 -5.83 15.54
N VAL A 139 -14.24 -6.68 14.61
CA VAL A 139 -12.85 -6.88 14.21
C VAL A 139 -12.50 -5.91 13.09
N PHE A 140 -11.47 -5.09 13.28
CA PHE A 140 -11.05 -4.10 12.28
C PHE A 140 -9.65 -4.32 11.73
N ASP A 141 -8.82 -5.20 12.31
CA ASP A 141 -7.46 -5.49 11.79
C ASP A 141 -7.03 -6.95 12.01
N LEU A 142 -6.13 -7.43 11.15
CA LEU A 142 -5.52 -8.76 11.17
C LEU A 142 -4.01 -8.61 11.39
N LEU A 143 -3.50 -9.08 12.52
CA LEU A 143 -2.10 -8.90 12.92
C LEU A 143 -1.22 -10.09 12.53
N ALA A 144 -1.76 -11.31 12.64
CA ALA A 144 -1.05 -12.54 12.27
C ALA A 144 -2.03 -13.59 11.73
N GLU A 145 -1.53 -14.48 10.86
CA GLU A 145 -2.28 -15.62 10.33
C GLU A 145 -1.34 -16.75 9.90
N ALA A 146 -1.61 -17.97 10.38
CA ALA A 146 -0.90 -19.20 10.03
C ALA A 146 0.64 -19.06 10.15
N GLY A 147 1.09 -18.43 11.24
CA GLY A 147 2.52 -18.19 11.52
C GLY A 147 3.16 -17.05 10.72
N ARG A 148 2.40 -16.32 9.90
CA ARG A 148 2.89 -15.15 9.14
C ARG A 148 2.52 -13.86 9.84
N ASP A 149 3.48 -12.95 9.92
CA ASP A 149 3.24 -11.57 10.33
C ASP A 149 2.48 -10.82 9.21
N TRP A 150 1.27 -10.38 9.51
CA TRP A 150 0.46 -9.53 8.64
C TRP A 150 0.64 -8.06 8.95
N GLY A 151 1.11 -7.70 10.14
CA GLY A 151 1.31 -6.33 10.60
C GLY A 151 2.22 -5.51 9.68
N ALA A 152 3.25 -6.13 9.09
CA ALA A 152 4.16 -5.44 8.14
C ALA A 152 3.51 -5.02 6.81
N ARG A 153 2.32 -5.53 6.47
CA ARG A 153 1.63 -5.23 5.20
C ARG A 153 0.78 -3.96 5.32
N PRO A 154 0.45 -3.29 4.20
CA PRO A 154 -0.52 -2.18 4.19
C PRO A 154 -1.87 -2.55 4.82
N LEU A 155 -2.48 -1.62 5.56
CA LEU A 155 -3.78 -1.81 6.22
C LEU A 155 -4.87 -2.30 5.25
N VAL A 156 -4.94 -1.76 4.04
CA VAL A 156 -5.91 -2.21 3.03
C VAL A 156 -5.78 -3.70 2.69
N ALA A 157 -4.55 -4.22 2.66
CA ALA A 157 -4.31 -5.65 2.41
C ALA A 157 -4.72 -6.51 3.61
N ARG A 158 -4.48 -6.02 4.84
CA ARG A 158 -4.88 -6.70 6.08
C ARG A 158 -6.41 -6.76 6.19
N LYS A 159 -7.10 -5.65 5.92
CA LYS A 159 -8.57 -5.58 5.92
C LYS A 159 -9.20 -6.47 4.84
N ALA A 160 -8.65 -6.50 3.63
CA ALA A 160 -9.13 -7.39 2.57
C ALA A 160 -8.96 -8.86 2.95
N ARG A 161 -7.83 -9.24 3.57
CA ARG A 161 -7.63 -10.59 4.08
C ARG A 161 -8.57 -10.93 5.22
N LEU A 162 -8.77 -10.01 6.17
CA LEU A 162 -9.70 -10.18 7.29
C LEU A 162 -11.13 -10.41 6.81
N ALA A 163 -11.60 -9.61 5.85
CA ALA A 163 -12.93 -9.80 5.26
C ALA A 163 -13.06 -11.18 4.59
N ALA A 164 -12.04 -11.63 3.85
CA ALA A 164 -12.03 -12.96 3.25
C ALA A 164 -11.97 -14.09 4.29
N LEU A 165 -11.31 -13.85 5.43
CA LEU A 165 -11.19 -14.82 6.52
C LEU A 165 -12.53 -14.99 7.27
N LEU A 166 -13.25 -13.89 7.52
CA LEU A 166 -14.52 -13.91 8.24
C LEU A 166 -15.72 -14.25 7.34
N GLY A 167 -15.62 -14.05 6.02
CA GLY A 167 -16.66 -14.43 5.06
C GLY A 167 -18.05 -13.89 5.39
N GLU A 168 -19.10 -14.67 5.08
CA GLU A 168 -20.49 -14.31 5.39
C GLU A 168 -20.79 -14.34 6.89
N THR A 169 -20.09 -15.18 7.67
CA THR A 169 -20.21 -15.20 9.14
C THR A 169 -19.79 -13.86 9.77
N GLY A 170 -18.88 -13.13 9.13
CA GLY A 170 -18.52 -11.76 9.50
C GLY A 170 -19.62 -10.71 9.27
N LYS A 171 -20.74 -11.10 8.63
CA LYS A 171 -21.94 -10.27 8.41
C LYS A 171 -23.12 -10.72 9.25
N THR A 172 -23.14 -11.98 9.69
CA THR A 172 -24.25 -12.59 10.44
C THR A 172 -23.71 -13.38 11.63
N GLY A 173 -23.73 -12.79 12.82
CA GLY A 173 -23.26 -13.44 14.05
C GLY A 173 -22.68 -12.43 15.03
N PRO A 174 -22.18 -12.83 16.20
CA PRO A 174 -21.62 -11.89 17.19
C PRO A 174 -20.16 -11.50 16.90
N VAL A 175 -19.58 -11.89 15.76
CA VAL A 175 -18.22 -11.52 15.33
C VAL A 175 -18.32 -10.84 13.97
N PHE A 176 -18.07 -9.54 13.92
CA PHE A 176 -18.29 -8.72 12.73
C PHE A 176 -16.99 -8.20 12.16
N TYR A 177 -16.91 -8.15 10.83
CA TYR A 177 -15.93 -7.31 10.15
C TYR A 177 -16.36 -5.84 10.21
N THR A 178 -15.46 -4.95 10.62
CA THR A 178 -15.68 -3.51 10.55
C THR A 178 -15.37 -2.98 9.15
N ASP A 179 -16.40 -2.53 8.45
CA ASP A 179 -16.26 -1.90 7.14
C ASP A 179 -15.71 -0.46 7.23
N HIS A 180 -15.30 0.09 6.09
CA HIS A 180 -14.63 1.39 5.99
C HIS A 180 -15.01 2.15 4.72
N VAL A 181 -14.84 3.46 4.76
CA VAL A 181 -14.91 4.34 3.58
C VAL A 181 -13.53 4.91 3.28
N MET A 182 -13.19 5.00 1.99
CA MET A 182 -11.99 5.68 1.52
C MET A 182 -12.29 7.17 1.31
N GLY A 183 -11.54 8.06 1.96
CA GLY A 183 -11.82 9.50 1.93
C GLY A 183 -13.15 9.88 2.61
N GLY A 184 -13.56 11.15 2.46
CA GLY A 184 -14.89 11.61 2.89
C GLY A 184 -15.13 11.62 4.41
N GLY A 185 -14.08 11.60 5.23
CA GLY A 185 -14.20 11.47 6.69
C GLY A 185 -15.07 12.54 7.37
N ALA A 186 -15.09 13.78 6.85
CA ALA A 186 -15.94 14.85 7.39
C ALA A 186 -17.44 14.54 7.26
N ALA A 187 -17.87 14.02 6.10
CA ALA A 187 -19.27 13.66 5.87
C ALA A 187 -19.69 12.44 6.72
N LEU A 188 -18.78 11.45 6.85
CA LEU A 188 -19.01 10.30 7.73
C LEU A 188 -19.13 10.73 9.19
N LEU A 189 -18.23 11.60 9.67
CA LEU A 189 -18.27 12.12 11.03
C LEU A 189 -19.62 12.82 11.31
N ALA A 190 -20.03 13.73 10.44
CA ALA A 190 -21.29 14.46 10.60
C ALA A 190 -22.48 13.49 10.75
N THR A 191 -22.58 12.53 9.84
CA THR A 191 -23.64 11.51 9.83
C THR A 191 -23.64 10.68 11.11
N LEU A 192 -22.48 10.17 11.53
CA LEU A 192 -22.37 9.33 12.71
C LEU A 192 -22.64 10.11 14.00
N CYS A 193 -22.23 11.38 14.07
CA CYS A 193 -22.54 12.24 15.21
C CYS A 193 -24.04 12.54 15.33
N GLU A 194 -24.73 12.80 14.23
CA GLU A 194 -26.19 12.98 14.22
C GLU A 194 -26.93 11.73 14.67
N GLN A 195 -26.41 10.55 14.33
CA GLN A 195 -26.97 9.26 14.74
C GLN A 195 -26.62 8.89 16.19
N GLY A 196 -25.70 9.60 16.84
CA GLY A 196 -25.33 9.39 18.24
C GLY A 196 -24.20 8.38 18.46
N PHE A 197 -23.39 8.10 17.45
CA PHE A 197 -22.14 7.33 17.59
C PHE A 197 -21.08 8.14 18.35
N GLU A 198 -20.04 7.45 18.83
CA GLU A 198 -18.96 8.11 19.59
C GLU A 198 -18.07 9.00 18.71
N GLY A 199 -17.91 8.64 17.43
CA GLY A 199 -17.03 9.32 16.49
C GLY A 199 -16.54 8.41 15.38
N ILE A 200 -15.38 8.75 14.82
CA ILE A 200 -14.70 7.94 13.80
C ILE A 200 -13.24 7.67 14.16
N ILE A 201 -12.71 6.60 13.59
CA ILE A 201 -11.29 6.31 13.54
C ILE A 201 -10.84 6.50 12.09
N ALA A 202 -9.88 7.39 11.87
CA ALA A 202 -9.16 7.52 10.60
C ALA A 202 -7.89 6.68 10.67
N LYS A 203 -7.63 5.87 9.66
CA LYS A 203 -6.43 5.04 9.58
C LYS A 203 -5.75 5.24 8.23
N ARG A 204 -4.42 5.26 8.23
CA ARG A 204 -3.64 5.37 7.00
C ARG A 204 -3.69 4.03 6.24
N ALA A 205 -4.28 4.06 5.05
CA ALA A 205 -4.57 2.88 4.23
C ALA A 205 -3.32 2.07 3.86
N SER A 206 -2.19 2.76 3.64
CA SER A 206 -0.92 2.17 3.25
C SER A 206 -0.01 1.81 4.44
N ALA A 207 -0.36 2.17 5.67
CA ALA A 207 0.53 2.01 6.82
C ALA A 207 0.61 0.55 7.29
N PRO A 208 1.82 0.09 7.68
CA PRO A 208 1.93 -1.13 8.48
C PRO A 208 1.31 -0.91 9.87
N TYR A 209 1.06 -2.00 10.57
CA TYR A 209 0.56 -1.97 11.93
C TYR A 209 1.69 -1.59 12.90
N HIS A 210 1.47 -0.55 13.69
CA HIS A 210 2.43 -0.08 14.69
C HIS A 210 1.82 -0.20 16.10
N PRO A 211 2.34 -1.10 16.95
CA PRO A 211 1.95 -1.17 18.35
C PRO A 211 2.19 0.15 19.08
N GLY A 212 1.29 0.50 20.00
CA GLY A 212 1.37 1.74 20.77
C GLY A 212 0.81 2.95 20.04
N ARG A 213 1.05 4.15 20.59
CA ARG A 213 0.49 5.40 20.06
C ARG A 213 1.33 5.96 18.92
N GLY A 214 0.65 6.35 17.85
CA GLY A 214 1.24 7.05 16.71
C GLY A 214 0.18 7.79 15.91
N HIS A 215 0.57 8.35 14.77
CA HIS A 215 -0.31 9.17 13.94
C HIS A 215 -0.84 8.47 12.68
N ASP A 216 -0.59 7.17 12.52
CA ASP A 216 -1.22 6.37 11.46
C ASP A 216 -2.69 6.06 11.77
N TRP A 217 -3.07 6.14 13.05
CA TRP A 217 -4.44 5.99 13.54
C TRP A 217 -4.81 7.26 14.28
N LEU A 218 -5.84 7.94 13.80
CA LEU A 218 -6.38 9.15 14.41
C LEU A 218 -7.82 8.88 14.84
N LYS A 219 -8.25 9.50 15.94
CA LYS A 219 -9.64 9.44 16.39
C LYS A 219 -10.21 10.84 16.44
N VAL A 220 -11.46 10.97 16.01
CA VAL A 220 -12.25 12.20 16.11
C VAL A 220 -13.54 11.84 16.82
N LYS A 221 -13.84 12.55 17.92
CA LYS A 221 -15.01 12.26 18.77
C LYS A 221 -16.14 13.23 18.47
N CYS A 222 -17.37 12.76 18.52
CA CYS A 222 -18.58 13.57 18.37
C CYS A 222 -18.85 14.45 19.60
N GLY A 223 -18.29 14.10 20.76
CA GLY A 223 -18.49 14.83 22.00
C GLY A 223 -17.38 14.60 23.02
N ASN A 224 -17.50 15.29 24.14
CA ASN A 224 -16.52 15.27 25.21
C ASN A 224 -16.76 14.09 26.16
N ARG A 225 -15.88 13.10 26.04
CA ARG A 225 -15.88 11.90 26.87
C ARG A 225 -14.47 11.36 27.05
N GLN A 226 -14.10 11.03 28.29
CA GLN A 226 -12.81 10.40 28.61
C GLN A 226 -12.85 9.72 29.97
N GLU A 227 -11.76 9.03 30.30
CA GLU A 227 -11.58 8.41 31.60
C GLU A 227 -11.00 9.39 32.64
N PHE A 228 -11.42 9.21 33.89
CA PHE A 228 -10.96 9.96 35.06
C PHE A 228 -10.65 8.98 36.19
N VAL A 229 -9.67 9.32 37.03
CA VAL A 229 -9.39 8.54 38.24
C VAL A 229 -10.34 9.01 39.33
N ILE A 230 -11.01 8.08 40.04
CA ILE A 230 -11.80 8.44 41.21
C ILE A 230 -10.83 8.65 42.38
N VAL A 231 -10.82 9.87 42.92
CA VAL A 231 -9.90 10.29 44.00
C VAL A 231 -10.60 10.43 45.34
N GLY A 232 -11.93 10.50 45.32
CA GLY A 232 -12.75 10.54 46.52
C GLY A 232 -14.24 10.63 46.15
N TRP A 233 -15.06 10.90 47.15
CA TRP A 233 -16.49 11.12 47.00
C TRP A 233 -17.01 12.09 48.06
N SER A 234 -18.16 12.71 47.78
CA SER A 234 -18.88 13.56 48.71
C SER A 234 -20.06 12.80 49.30
N PRO A 235 -20.24 12.78 50.64
CA PRO A 235 -21.40 12.16 51.28
C PRO A 235 -22.72 12.78 50.83
N SER A 236 -23.80 11.99 50.86
CA SER A 236 -25.15 12.48 50.58
C SER A 236 -25.87 12.91 51.86
N THR A 237 -26.69 13.96 51.75
CA THR A 237 -27.62 14.39 52.80
C THR A 237 -29.06 13.93 52.54
N HIS A 238 -29.31 13.21 51.43
CA HIS A 238 -30.66 12.89 50.94
C HIS A 238 -30.86 11.39 50.68
N GLY A 239 -30.32 10.52 51.54
CA GLY A 239 -30.57 9.06 51.50
C GLY A 239 -29.96 8.29 50.32
N ARG A 240 -29.25 8.96 49.41
CA ARG A 240 -28.40 8.31 48.39
C ARG A 240 -27.09 7.82 49.03
N ALA A 241 -26.49 6.76 48.50
CA ALA A 241 -25.18 6.26 48.91
C ALA A 241 -24.08 7.36 48.92
N PHE A 242 -24.02 8.20 47.89
CA PHE A 242 -23.16 9.38 47.86
C PHE A 242 -23.76 10.53 47.04
N ALA A 243 -23.28 11.76 47.21
CA ALA A 243 -23.73 12.90 46.42
C ALA A 243 -22.99 13.01 45.08
N SER A 244 -21.66 12.83 45.08
CA SER A 244 -20.85 12.89 43.86
C SER A 244 -19.51 12.19 44.02
N LEU A 245 -18.98 11.65 42.92
CA LEU A 245 -17.58 11.22 42.83
C LEU A 245 -16.68 12.43 42.58
N LEU A 246 -15.51 12.44 43.22
CA LEU A 246 -14.45 13.40 42.98
C LEU A 246 -13.47 12.82 41.95
N LEU A 247 -13.22 13.58 40.91
CA LEU A 247 -12.45 13.15 39.75
C LEU A 247 -11.03 13.71 39.82
N GLY A 248 -10.07 12.93 39.33
CA GLY A 248 -8.70 13.34 39.15
C GLY A 248 -8.17 12.98 37.77
N LEU A 249 -7.25 13.82 37.27
CA LEU A 249 -6.49 13.59 36.05
C LEU A 249 -5.02 13.71 36.34
N ARG A 250 -4.20 12.91 35.65
CA ARG A 250 -2.75 13.03 35.76
C ARG A 250 -2.24 14.05 34.76
N GLU A 251 -1.46 15.00 35.25
CA GLU A 251 -0.79 16.05 34.48
C GLU A 251 0.63 16.20 35.05
N ASP A 252 1.64 16.17 34.17
CA ASP A 252 3.06 16.24 34.53
C ASP A 252 3.48 15.25 35.64
N GLY A 253 2.93 14.03 35.59
CA GLY A 253 3.18 12.96 36.56
C GLY A 253 2.38 13.05 37.87
N ALA A 254 1.83 14.23 38.20
CA ALA A 254 1.03 14.46 39.41
C ALA A 254 -0.47 14.28 39.16
N LEU A 255 -1.21 13.88 40.19
CA LEU A 255 -2.67 13.77 40.12
C LEU A 255 -3.31 15.10 40.56
N ARG A 256 -4.09 15.73 39.68
CA ARG A 256 -4.80 16.99 39.93
C ARG A 256 -6.28 16.74 40.05
N TYR A 257 -6.98 17.51 40.89
CA TYR A 257 -8.44 17.51 40.93
C TYR A 257 -9.03 18.01 39.61
N ALA A 258 -10.01 17.29 39.09
CA ALA A 258 -10.64 17.54 37.79
C ALA A 258 -12.15 17.79 37.91
N GLY A 259 -12.66 18.07 39.11
CA GLY A 259 -14.07 18.32 39.35
C GLY A 259 -14.81 17.14 39.96
N ARG A 260 -16.14 17.14 39.82
CA ARG A 260 -17.02 16.11 40.41
C ARG A 260 -18.18 15.75 39.51
N VAL A 261 -18.70 14.53 39.70
CA VAL A 261 -19.85 14.00 38.96
C VAL A 261 -20.87 13.41 39.92
N GLY A 262 -22.12 13.90 39.84
CA GLY A 262 -23.23 13.48 40.70
C GLY A 262 -24.42 12.89 39.94
N SER A 263 -24.26 12.58 38.65
CA SER A 263 -25.30 12.05 37.78
C SER A 263 -24.81 10.83 37.00
N GLY A 264 -25.73 10.02 36.45
CA GLY A 264 -25.41 8.82 35.66
C GLY A 264 -25.30 7.52 36.47
N PHE A 265 -25.84 7.49 37.68
CA PHE A 265 -25.87 6.30 38.54
C PHE A 265 -27.29 5.77 38.65
N ASP A 266 -27.49 4.47 38.42
CA ASP A 266 -28.65 3.74 38.95
C ASP A 266 -28.38 3.32 40.40
N ALA A 267 -29.43 2.90 41.12
CA ALA A 267 -29.35 2.61 42.55
C ALA A 267 -28.32 1.51 42.87
N ASP A 268 -28.29 0.44 42.07
CA ASP A 268 -27.41 -0.71 42.25
C ASP A 268 -25.94 -0.33 41.99
N THR A 269 -25.69 0.42 40.93
CA THR A 269 -24.36 0.94 40.60
C THR A 269 -23.87 1.87 41.69
N GLN A 270 -24.76 2.70 42.25
CA GLN A 270 -24.40 3.61 43.31
C GLN A 270 -24.02 2.88 44.60
N ALA A 271 -24.80 1.88 45.02
CA ALA A 271 -24.50 1.05 46.18
C ALA A 271 -23.21 0.23 46.00
N GLY A 272 -23.02 -0.37 44.82
CA GLY A 272 -21.81 -1.12 44.50
C GLY A 272 -20.54 -0.26 44.47
N LEU A 273 -20.64 0.98 43.98
CA LEU A 273 -19.54 1.94 44.03
C LEU A 273 -19.22 2.36 45.46
N GLU A 274 -20.22 2.66 46.28
CA GLU A 274 -20.03 3.03 47.70
C GLU A 274 -19.23 1.96 48.45
N ALA A 275 -19.60 0.69 48.32
CA ALA A 275 -18.86 -0.41 48.95
C ALA A 275 -17.37 -0.44 48.57
N ARG A 276 -17.07 -0.26 47.26
CA ARG A 276 -15.68 -0.20 46.76
C ARG A 276 -14.94 1.04 47.26
N LEU A 277 -15.61 2.19 47.30
CA LEU A 277 -15.04 3.44 47.77
C LEU A 277 -14.69 3.38 49.27
N HIS A 278 -15.55 2.77 50.08
CA HIS A 278 -15.25 2.53 51.50
C HIS A 278 -14.02 1.63 51.68
N ALA A 279 -13.91 0.55 50.91
CA ALA A 279 -12.76 -0.35 50.96
C ALA A 279 -11.43 0.34 50.57
N LEU A 280 -11.50 1.36 49.72
CA LEU A 280 -10.34 2.14 49.27
C LEU A 280 -10.07 3.40 50.11
N GLY A 281 -10.82 3.61 51.19
CA GLY A 281 -10.77 4.84 51.99
C GLY A 281 -9.38 5.16 52.54
N ARG A 282 -9.05 6.45 52.60
CA ARG A 282 -7.82 6.96 53.21
C ARG A 282 -8.03 8.33 53.87
N LYS A 283 -7.09 8.70 54.76
CA LYS A 283 -7.19 9.94 55.56
C LYS A 283 -6.82 11.22 54.79
N SER A 284 -5.95 11.13 53.79
CA SER A 284 -5.41 12.29 53.08
C SER A 284 -5.76 12.29 51.58
N PRO A 285 -5.82 13.46 50.92
CA PRO A 285 -6.04 13.57 49.49
C PRO A 285 -4.93 12.91 48.67
N THR A 286 -5.30 12.31 47.54
CA THR A 286 -4.37 11.74 46.53
C THR A 286 -3.96 12.75 45.46
N VAL A 287 -4.70 13.86 45.40
CA VAL A 287 -4.47 14.97 44.48
C VAL A 287 -3.66 16.07 45.15
N ALA A 288 -3.03 16.94 44.36
CA ALA A 288 -2.44 18.17 44.86
C ALA A 288 -3.48 18.97 45.67
N VAL A 289 -3.20 19.22 46.95
CA VAL A 289 -4.18 19.77 47.90
C VAL A 289 -4.72 21.12 47.42
N ASP A 290 -3.85 21.95 46.87
CA ASP A 290 -4.17 23.29 46.38
C ASP A 290 -5.05 23.27 45.12
N SER A 291 -5.23 22.11 44.49
CA SER A 291 -6.12 21.95 43.32
C SER A 291 -7.59 21.74 43.69
N VAL A 292 -7.91 21.50 44.97
CA VAL A 292 -9.27 21.23 45.44
C VAL A 292 -9.83 22.46 46.15
N PRO A 293 -11.00 22.98 45.75
CA PRO A 293 -11.66 24.06 46.49
C PRO A 293 -11.84 23.69 48.00
N PRO A 294 -11.52 24.58 48.95
CA PRO A 294 -11.51 24.25 50.38
C PRO A 294 -12.81 23.65 50.92
N ALA A 295 -13.95 24.14 50.43
CA ALA A 295 -15.27 23.63 50.82
C ALA A 295 -15.45 22.15 50.42
N ILE A 296 -14.97 21.76 49.23
CA ILE A 296 -15.02 20.37 48.77
C ILE A 296 -14.04 19.52 49.57
N ALA A 297 -12.82 20.02 49.80
CA ALA A 297 -11.78 19.29 50.53
C ALA A 297 -12.20 18.91 51.96
N ARG A 298 -12.94 19.80 52.63
CA ARG A 298 -13.43 19.60 54.00
C ARG A 298 -14.45 18.45 54.12
N GLU A 299 -15.27 18.24 53.10
CA GLU A 299 -16.37 17.27 53.13
C GLU A 299 -16.02 15.95 52.42
N ALA A 300 -14.96 15.97 51.61
CA ALA A 300 -14.49 14.82 50.84
C ALA A 300 -14.16 13.60 51.72
N ARG A 301 -14.50 12.42 51.20
CA ARG A 301 -13.97 11.13 51.64
C ARG A 301 -12.97 10.67 50.58
N TRP A 302 -11.69 10.69 50.93
CA TRP A 302 -10.59 10.38 50.02
C TRP A 302 -10.43 8.87 49.85
N VAL A 303 -10.07 8.44 48.63
CA VAL A 303 -9.81 7.03 48.33
C VAL A 303 -8.45 6.84 47.67
N LYS A 304 -7.91 5.62 47.70
CA LYS A 304 -6.77 5.23 46.87
C LYS A 304 -7.13 5.41 45.39
N PRO A 305 -6.24 5.97 44.54
CA PRO A 305 -6.55 6.35 43.18
C PRO A 305 -6.44 5.13 42.25
N GLU A 306 -7.30 4.14 42.48
CA GLU A 306 -7.27 2.83 41.80
C GLU A 306 -8.43 2.66 40.81
N LEU A 307 -9.59 3.22 41.13
CA LEU A 307 -10.77 3.13 40.26
C LEU A 307 -10.71 4.16 39.15
N VAL A 308 -10.93 3.70 37.91
CA VAL A 308 -11.05 4.55 36.72
C VAL A 308 -12.51 4.56 36.28
N ALA A 309 -13.06 5.75 36.09
CA ALA A 309 -14.42 5.96 35.62
C ALA A 309 -14.42 6.62 34.25
N GLU A 310 -15.33 6.19 33.38
CA GLU A 310 -15.57 6.87 32.12
C GLU A 310 -16.71 7.87 32.26
N ILE A 311 -16.45 9.12 31.84
CA ILE A 311 -17.33 10.28 32.08
C ILE A 311 -17.62 10.97 30.75
N ALA A 312 -18.90 11.20 30.45
CA ALA A 312 -19.33 12.17 29.43
C ALA A 312 -19.52 13.54 30.08
N PHE A 313 -19.15 14.62 29.40
CA PHE A 313 -19.19 15.97 29.96
C PHE A 313 -19.39 17.04 28.88
N ALA A 314 -19.77 18.26 29.27
CA ALA A 314 -20.02 19.37 28.32
C ALA A 314 -18.76 20.18 27.97
N GLY A 315 -17.62 19.82 28.55
CA GLY A 315 -16.34 20.52 28.40
C GLY A 315 -15.68 20.83 29.74
N PHE A 316 -14.54 21.53 29.68
CA PHE A 316 -13.79 21.96 30.86
C PHE A 316 -14.06 23.44 31.17
N THR A 317 -14.05 23.81 32.45
CA THR A 317 -13.99 25.21 32.88
C THR A 317 -12.60 25.81 32.64
N ALA A 318 -12.45 27.13 32.86
CA ALA A 318 -11.14 27.79 32.82
C ALA A 318 -10.13 27.15 33.79
N ASP A 319 -10.59 26.72 34.96
CA ASP A 319 -9.80 25.99 35.96
C ASP A 319 -9.61 24.49 35.63
N GLN A 320 -9.94 24.09 34.40
CA GLN A 320 -9.84 22.72 33.90
C GLN A 320 -10.65 21.72 34.75
N LEU A 321 -11.85 22.12 35.21
CA LEU A 321 -12.79 21.24 35.91
C LEU A 321 -13.87 20.74 34.97
N VAL A 322 -14.29 19.49 35.14
CA VAL A 322 -15.39 18.89 34.36
C VAL A 322 -16.70 19.66 34.58
N ARG A 323 -17.32 20.10 33.49
CA ARG A 323 -18.64 20.76 33.48
C ARG A 323 -19.73 19.79 33.04
N GLN A 324 -20.83 19.72 33.79
CA GLN A 324 -22.00 18.87 33.48
C GLN A 324 -21.61 17.39 33.23
N GLY A 325 -20.80 16.83 34.12
CA GLY A 325 -20.37 15.44 34.02
C GLY A 325 -21.50 14.44 34.27
N ARG A 326 -21.46 13.31 33.57
CA ARG A 326 -22.31 12.13 33.74
C ARG A 326 -21.44 10.87 33.76
N PHE A 327 -21.61 10.06 34.80
CA PHE A 327 -20.95 8.77 34.92
C PHE A 327 -21.50 7.78 33.89
N LEU A 328 -20.61 7.01 33.26
CA LEU A 328 -20.99 5.97 32.30
C LEU A 328 -20.65 4.55 32.78
N GLY A 329 -19.59 4.39 33.58
CA GLY A 329 -19.17 3.09 34.09
C GLY A 329 -17.73 3.08 34.59
N LEU A 330 -17.31 1.94 35.14
CA LEU A 330 -15.92 1.72 35.58
C LEU A 330 -15.09 1.04 34.49
N ARG A 331 -13.84 1.48 34.32
CA ARG A 331 -12.84 0.91 33.42
C ARG A 331 -11.90 -0.02 34.18
N GLY A 332 -12.29 -1.29 34.31
CA GLY A 332 -11.45 -2.32 34.92
C GLY A 332 -10.29 -2.80 34.03
N ASP A 333 -10.34 -2.49 32.73
CA ASP A 333 -9.35 -2.85 31.72
C ASP A 333 -8.12 -1.92 31.71
N LYS A 334 -8.23 -0.75 32.35
CA LYS A 334 -7.24 0.33 32.27
C LYS A 334 -6.71 0.70 33.66
N PRO A 335 -5.39 0.73 33.89
CA PRO A 335 -4.83 1.15 35.16
C PRO A 335 -4.95 2.67 35.33
N ALA A 336 -5.22 3.13 36.56
CA ALA A 336 -5.34 4.56 36.89
C ALA A 336 -4.10 5.40 36.55
N LYS A 337 -2.91 4.78 36.50
CA LYS A 337 -1.68 5.46 36.09
C LYS A 337 -1.67 5.88 34.62
N ALA A 338 -2.45 5.22 33.76
CA ALA A 338 -2.55 5.49 32.32
C ALA A 338 -3.63 6.53 31.96
N VAL A 339 -4.28 7.14 32.95
CA VAL A 339 -5.34 8.14 32.75
C VAL A 339 -4.72 9.53 32.81
N VAL A 340 -4.66 10.19 31.66
CA VAL A 340 -4.13 11.55 31.45
C VAL A 340 -5.17 12.38 30.70
N LEU A 341 -5.06 13.71 30.76
CA LEU A 341 -5.93 14.61 29.98
C LEU A 341 -5.70 14.38 28.48
N GLU A 342 -6.75 13.98 27.76
CA GLU A 342 -6.68 13.94 26.30
C GLU A 342 -6.78 15.37 25.73
N LYS A 343 -5.75 15.79 25.00
CA LYS A 343 -5.75 17.04 24.22
C LYS A 343 -5.83 16.69 22.75
N ALA A 344 -6.74 17.31 22.02
CA ALA A 344 -6.83 17.14 20.58
C ALA A 344 -5.67 17.88 19.91
N GLU A 345 -4.94 17.18 19.05
CA GLU A 345 -3.90 17.77 18.21
C GLU A 345 -4.52 18.37 16.94
N PRO A 346 -3.99 19.47 16.40
CA PRO A 346 -4.36 19.93 15.08
C PRO A 346 -4.03 18.87 14.03
N VAL A 347 -5.01 18.50 13.19
CA VAL A 347 -4.82 17.42 12.21
C VAL A 347 -3.63 17.64 11.27
N GLY A 348 -3.34 18.90 10.91
CA GLY A 348 -2.19 19.25 10.06
C GLY A 348 -0.83 18.99 10.72
N GLN A 349 -0.75 19.05 12.06
CA GLN A 349 0.45 18.66 12.80
C GLN A 349 0.55 17.14 12.90
N ALA A 350 -0.53 16.48 13.29
CA ALA A 350 -0.61 15.01 13.35
C ALA A 350 -0.24 14.35 12.01
N ALA A 351 -0.74 14.88 10.89
CA ALA A 351 -0.44 14.39 9.55
C ALA A 351 1.04 14.57 9.16
N LYS A 352 1.69 15.65 9.62
CA LYS A 352 3.13 15.87 9.41
C LYS A 352 3.97 14.92 10.25
N GLU A 353 3.60 14.71 11.51
CA GLU A 353 4.32 13.83 12.45
C GLU A 353 4.20 12.34 12.10
N ALA A 354 3.06 11.93 11.53
CA ALA A 354 2.93 10.61 10.90
C ALA A 354 4.00 10.38 9.82
N GLY A 355 4.47 11.45 9.18
CA GLY A 355 5.33 11.39 8.02
C GLY A 355 4.66 10.70 6.82
N PRO A 356 5.36 10.59 5.68
CA PRO A 356 4.94 9.67 4.64
C PRO A 356 5.00 8.22 5.17
N PRO A 357 4.15 7.30 4.67
CA PRO A 357 4.12 5.92 5.16
C PRO A 357 5.53 5.31 5.24
N LYS A 358 5.87 4.62 6.34
CA LYS A 358 7.19 3.97 6.45
C LYS A 358 7.35 2.96 5.30
N GLY A 359 8.38 3.18 4.47
CA GLY A 359 8.65 2.41 3.25
C GLY A 359 8.42 3.16 1.94
N GLN A 360 7.79 4.35 1.95
CA GLN A 360 7.29 4.99 0.72
C GLN A 360 8.19 6.02 0.01
N VAL A 361 9.47 6.23 0.28
CA VAL A 361 10.24 7.37 -0.29
C VAL A 361 9.61 8.74 0.09
N PRO A 362 10.30 9.67 0.74
CA PRO A 362 9.76 11.03 0.88
C PRO A 362 9.84 11.78 -0.47
N LEU A 363 8.76 12.47 -0.87
CA LEU A 363 8.84 13.49 -1.92
C LEU A 363 9.12 14.84 -1.27
N THR A 364 10.15 15.53 -1.74
CA THR A 364 10.40 16.93 -1.38
C THR A 364 9.90 17.84 -2.50
N HIS A 365 9.27 18.96 -2.15
CA HIS A 365 8.62 19.85 -3.11
C HIS A 365 7.64 19.11 -4.05
N PRO A 366 6.65 18.37 -3.51
CA PRO A 366 5.64 17.67 -4.33
C PRO A 366 4.92 18.60 -5.32
N GLU A 367 4.69 19.86 -4.92
CA GLU A 367 4.06 20.92 -5.71
C GLU A 367 4.90 21.43 -6.90
N ARG A 368 6.18 21.03 -6.98
CA ARG A 368 7.08 21.51 -8.03
C ARG A 368 6.59 21.08 -9.41
N VAL A 369 6.33 22.06 -10.27
CA VAL A 369 5.96 21.83 -11.67
C VAL A 369 7.17 21.33 -12.46
N LEU A 370 7.05 20.14 -13.04
CA LEU A 370 8.07 19.50 -13.88
C LEU A 370 7.81 19.70 -15.37
N ASP A 371 6.56 19.91 -15.78
CA ASP A 371 6.20 20.30 -17.14
C ASP A 371 5.23 21.49 -17.11
N PRO A 372 5.71 22.72 -17.38
CA PRO A 372 4.89 23.92 -17.31
C PRO A 372 3.69 23.94 -18.25
N VAL A 373 3.71 23.16 -19.34
CA VAL A 373 2.63 23.18 -20.35
C VAL A 373 1.46 22.31 -19.92
N SER A 374 1.72 21.13 -19.35
CA SER A 374 0.66 20.28 -18.77
C SER A 374 0.28 20.67 -17.34
N GLY A 375 1.17 21.36 -16.63
CA GLY A 375 1.06 21.55 -15.19
C GLY A 375 1.49 20.34 -14.37
N LEU A 376 2.10 19.30 -14.98
CA LEU A 376 2.54 18.10 -14.28
C LEU A 376 3.48 18.47 -13.13
N THR A 377 3.06 18.18 -11.90
CA THR A 377 3.88 18.34 -10.70
C THR A 377 4.72 17.10 -10.39
N LYS A 378 5.64 17.22 -9.44
CA LYS A 378 6.40 16.08 -8.92
C LYS A 378 5.47 15.04 -8.28
N GLN A 379 4.43 15.49 -7.58
CA GLN A 379 3.41 14.61 -7.01
C GLN A 379 2.68 13.85 -8.12
N ASP A 380 2.22 14.54 -9.17
CA ASP A 380 1.53 13.89 -10.29
C ASP A 380 2.39 12.83 -10.99
N LEU A 381 3.69 13.10 -11.14
CA LEU A 381 4.62 12.11 -11.68
C LEU A 381 4.75 10.88 -10.77
N ALA A 382 4.81 11.07 -9.46
CA ALA A 382 4.87 9.97 -8.51
C ALA A 382 3.60 9.13 -8.56
N ASP A 383 2.44 9.77 -8.57
CA ASP A 383 1.13 9.12 -8.61
C ASP A 383 0.92 8.36 -9.94
N TYR A 384 1.35 8.96 -11.05
CA TYR A 384 1.38 8.29 -12.35
C TYR A 384 2.23 7.01 -12.31
N LEU A 385 3.47 7.11 -11.82
CA LEU A 385 4.40 5.97 -11.76
C LEU A 385 3.91 4.87 -10.82
N GLU A 386 3.26 5.23 -9.71
CA GLU A 386 2.62 4.28 -8.81
C GLU A 386 1.43 3.57 -9.48
N THR A 387 0.59 4.32 -10.19
CA THR A 387 -0.56 3.79 -10.94
C THR A 387 -0.13 2.76 -11.98
N VAL A 388 0.92 3.04 -12.76
CA VAL A 388 1.40 2.15 -13.83
C VAL A 388 2.41 1.11 -13.36
N ALA A 389 2.79 1.10 -12.08
CA ALA A 389 3.88 0.28 -11.56
C ALA A 389 3.72 -1.22 -11.90
N SER A 390 2.50 -1.74 -11.75
CA SER A 390 2.20 -3.16 -12.03
C SER A 390 2.46 -3.57 -13.48
N ARG A 391 2.35 -2.65 -14.46
CA ARG A 391 2.69 -2.91 -15.86
C ARG A 391 4.07 -2.47 -16.27
N MET A 392 4.64 -1.46 -15.61
CA MET A 392 5.97 -0.95 -15.92
C MET A 392 7.08 -1.86 -15.37
N LEU A 393 6.93 -2.35 -14.13
CA LEU A 393 7.96 -3.09 -13.42
C LEU A 393 8.38 -4.41 -14.10
N PRO A 394 7.48 -5.21 -14.70
CA PRO A 394 7.89 -6.41 -15.46
C PRO A 394 8.96 -6.11 -16.53
N TYR A 395 8.93 -4.92 -17.13
CA TYR A 395 9.94 -4.49 -18.11
C TYR A 395 11.16 -3.86 -17.45
N ALA A 396 10.97 -2.99 -16.47
CA ALA A 396 12.02 -2.11 -15.93
C ALA A 396 12.84 -2.72 -14.80
N ALA A 397 12.23 -3.56 -13.96
CA ALA A 397 12.87 -4.11 -12.77
C ALA A 397 14.09 -4.96 -13.14
N GLY A 398 15.19 -4.74 -12.41
CA GLY A 398 16.43 -5.49 -12.61
C GLY A 398 17.24 -5.11 -13.85
N ARG A 399 16.89 -4.04 -14.57
CA ARG A 399 17.67 -3.54 -15.72
C ARG A 399 18.46 -2.31 -15.37
N LEU A 400 19.68 -2.20 -15.90
CA LEU A 400 20.44 -0.95 -15.80
C LEU A 400 19.70 0.17 -16.54
N LEU A 401 19.69 1.35 -15.94
CA LEU A 401 18.92 2.49 -16.41
C LEU A 401 19.83 3.60 -16.95
N SER A 402 19.34 4.29 -17.98
CA SER A 402 19.75 5.66 -18.29
C SER A 402 18.55 6.56 -18.02
N LEU A 403 18.77 7.69 -17.35
CA LEU A 403 17.72 8.61 -16.95
C LEU A 403 17.84 9.90 -17.73
N LEU A 404 16.72 10.50 -18.10
CA LEU A 404 16.66 11.93 -18.36
C LEU A 404 16.05 12.62 -17.13
N ARG A 405 16.85 13.43 -16.46
CA ARG A 405 16.45 14.15 -15.24
C ARG A 405 16.21 15.62 -15.56
N CYS A 406 15.08 16.12 -15.08
CA CYS A 406 14.69 17.53 -15.12
C CYS A 406 14.28 17.97 -13.70
N PRO A 407 15.22 18.12 -12.75
CA PRO A 407 14.88 18.38 -11.33
C PRO A 407 14.14 19.70 -11.07
N GLU A 408 14.27 20.66 -11.99
CA GLU A 408 13.59 21.96 -12.00
C GLU A 408 12.55 22.08 -13.13
N GLY A 409 12.19 20.94 -13.74
CA GLY A 409 11.25 20.86 -14.85
C GLY A 409 11.86 21.09 -16.23
N THR A 410 11.06 20.84 -17.26
CA THR A 410 11.43 20.87 -18.69
C THR A 410 11.69 22.27 -19.23
N GLY A 411 11.26 23.31 -18.50
CA GLY A 411 11.61 24.70 -18.81
C GLY A 411 13.06 25.08 -18.46
N GLN A 412 13.76 24.21 -17.71
CA GLN A 412 15.16 24.37 -17.30
C GLN A 412 16.03 23.26 -17.89
N ALA A 413 17.32 23.26 -17.54
CA ALA A 413 18.26 22.27 -18.04
C ALA A 413 17.92 20.85 -17.55
N CYS A 414 17.65 19.95 -18.50
CA CYS A 414 17.59 18.51 -18.27
C CYS A 414 18.93 17.84 -18.61
N PHE A 415 19.29 16.77 -17.92
CA PHE A 415 20.54 16.05 -18.17
C PHE A 415 20.36 14.52 -18.15
N PHE A 416 21.17 13.84 -18.96
CA PHE A 416 21.22 12.38 -18.97
C PHE A 416 22.14 11.86 -17.86
N GLN A 417 21.68 10.88 -17.09
CA GLN A 417 22.46 10.21 -16.06
C GLN A 417 22.50 8.71 -16.31
N ARG A 418 23.69 8.12 -16.32
CA ARG A 418 23.91 6.67 -16.50
C ARG A 418 24.62 6.02 -15.31
N HIS A 419 25.46 6.80 -14.63
CA HIS A 419 26.26 6.34 -13.50
C HIS A 419 25.67 6.79 -12.18
N ALA A 420 25.75 5.90 -11.19
CA ALA A 420 25.41 6.21 -9.82
C ALA A 420 26.39 7.24 -9.28
N ALA A 421 25.85 8.25 -8.61
CA ALA A 421 26.62 9.32 -7.98
C ALA A 421 26.22 9.48 -6.51
N SER A 422 26.91 10.37 -5.80
CA SER A 422 26.41 10.92 -4.53
C SER A 422 24.99 11.47 -4.75
N GLY A 423 24.02 10.98 -3.98
CA GLY A 423 22.60 11.31 -4.17
C GLY A 423 21.76 10.27 -4.92
N THR A 424 22.31 9.11 -5.26
CA THR A 424 21.48 7.96 -5.70
C THR A 424 20.58 7.51 -4.53
N PRO A 425 19.24 7.40 -4.71
CA PRO A 425 18.32 7.04 -3.63
C PRO A 425 18.63 5.66 -3.04
N ALA A 426 18.39 5.50 -1.73
CA ALA A 426 18.58 4.23 -1.04
C ALA A 426 17.70 3.09 -1.59
N TRP A 427 16.58 3.44 -2.24
CA TRP A 427 15.66 2.52 -2.90
C TRP A 427 16.18 1.97 -4.24
N TRP A 428 17.33 2.43 -4.71
CA TRP A 428 17.96 1.93 -5.92
C TRP A 428 19.18 1.10 -5.62
N ARG A 429 19.43 0.11 -6.47
CA ARG A 429 20.57 -0.79 -6.37
C ARG A 429 21.65 -0.35 -7.34
N ARG A 430 22.90 -0.73 -7.04
CA ARG A 430 24.07 -0.43 -7.87
C ARG A 430 24.67 -1.70 -8.46
N LYS A 431 25.32 -1.57 -9.61
CA LYS A 431 26.10 -2.62 -10.26
C LYS A 431 27.33 -2.00 -10.90
N ALA A 432 28.51 -2.45 -10.48
CA ALA A 432 29.76 -2.13 -11.17
C ALA A 432 29.80 -2.83 -12.53
N VAL A 433 30.14 -2.08 -13.58
CA VAL A 433 30.26 -2.55 -14.95
C VAL A 433 31.59 -2.06 -15.54
N LYS A 434 32.36 -2.98 -16.15
CA LYS A 434 33.52 -2.66 -16.98
C LYS A 434 33.05 -2.04 -18.29
N GLU A 435 33.46 -0.80 -18.55
CA GLU A 435 33.21 -0.11 -19.81
C GLU A 435 34.24 -0.48 -20.88
N LYS A 436 34.03 -0.02 -22.11
CA LYS A 436 34.90 -0.34 -23.27
C LYS A 436 36.31 0.22 -23.12
N ASP A 437 36.47 1.31 -22.37
CA ASP A 437 37.76 1.95 -22.05
C ASP A 437 38.50 1.26 -20.89
N GLY A 438 37.94 0.15 -20.36
CA GLY A 438 38.50 -0.58 -19.22
C GLY A 438 38.11 -0.03 -17.85
N ARG A 439 37.46 1.13 -17.79
CA ARG A 439 37.05 1.77 -16.53
C ARG A 439 35.88 1.02 -15.89
N GLN A 440 35.92 0.87 -14.57
CA GLN A 440 34.79 0.38 -13.79
C GLN A 440 33.88 1.55 -13.43
N SER A 441 32.59 1.46 -13.79
CA SER A 441 31.58 2.45 -13.41
C SER A 441 30.42 1.80 -12.70
N ASP A 442 29.92 2.45 -11.65
CA ASP A 442 28.68 2.02 -11.00
C ASP A 442 27.47 2.52 -11.80
N TYR A 443 26.67 1.58 -12.28
CA TYR A 443 25.35 1.83 -12.83
C TYR A 443 24.29 1.60 -11.75
N PHE A 444 23.07 2.07 -11.98
CA PHE A 444 21.94 1.85 -11.08
C PHE A 444 20.77 1.16 -11.77
N TYR A 445 19.95 0.52 -10.95
CA TYR A 445 18.69 -0.10 -11.34
C TYR A 445 17.68 -0.05 -10.19
N LEU A 446 16.41 -0.19 -10.53
CA LEU A 446 15.30 -0.30 -9.57
C LEU A 446 14.73 -1.71 -9.55
N THR A 447 14.03 -2.05 -8.47
CA THR A 447 13.47 -3.40 -8.24
C THR A 447 11.96 -3.42 -8.01
N ASP A 448 11.37 -2.29 -7.62
CA ASP A 448 10.01 -2.22 -7.10
C ASP A 448 9.39 -0.82 -7.28
N ALA A 449 8.14 -0.68 -6.84
CA ALA A 449 7.38 0.56 -6.94
C ALA A 449 8.00 1.72 -6.14
N ALA A 450 8.66 1.43 -5.00
CA ALA A 450 9.36 2.46 -4.25
C ALA A 450 10.55 3.01 -5.06
N GLY A 451 11.24 2.14 -5.82
CA GLY A 451 12.23 2.57 -6.81
C GLY A 451 11.65 3.50 -7.89
N LEU A 452 10.44 3.25 -8.39
CA LEU A 452 9.78 4.16 -9.35
C LEU A 452 9.42 5.51 -8.70
N ARG A 453 8.88 5.48 -7.48
CA ARG A 453 8.57 6.70 -6.73
C ARG A 453 9.83 7.53 -6.40
N ALA A 454 10.96 6.87 -6.15
CA ALA A 454 12.26 7.53 -6.02
C ALA A 454 12.74 8.18 -7.33
N ALA A 455 12.36 7.65 -8.49
CA ALA A 455 12.60 8.31 -9.78
C ALA A 455 11.88 9.66 -9.85
N ALA A 456 10.61 9.71 -9.45
CA ALA A 456 9.85 10.97 -9.37
C ALA A 456 10.50 11.97 -8.41
N GLN A 457 10.92 11.51 -7.23
CA GLN A 457 11.62 12.36 -6.26
C GLN A 457 12.87 13.04 -6.85
N MET A 458 13.62 12.31 -7.67
CA MET A 458 14.82 12.78 -8.37
C MET A 458 14.53 13.67 -9.59
N GLY A 459 13.27 13.87 -9.96
CA GLY A 459 12.85 14.57 -11.18
C GLY A 459 13.19 13.79 -12.45
N VAL A 460 13.14 12.46 -12.42
CA VAL A 460 13.37 11.62 -13.61
C VAL A 460 12.12 11.65 -14.48
N LEU A 461 12.19 12.28 -15.65
CA LEU A 461 11.11 12.30 -16.62
C LEU A 461 11.23 11.20 -17.67
N GLU A 462 12.40 10.61 -17.89
CA GLU A 462 12.52 9.47 -18.80
C GLU A 462 13.35 8.35 -18.20
N LEU A 463 12.81 7.14 -18.20
CA LEU A 463 13.48 5.90 -17.84
C LEU A 463 13.82 5.13 -19.11
N HIS A 464 15.11 4.93 -19.37
CA HIS A 464 15.60 4.18 -20.53
C HIS A 464 16.27 2.89 -20.07
N LEU A 465 15.83 1.76 -20.62
CA LEU A 465 16.23 0.42 -20.21
C LEU A 465 17.39 -0.08 -21.06
N TRP A 466 18.39 -0.70 -20.42
CA TRP A 466 19.29 -1.61 -21.11
C TRP A 466 18.53 -2.82 -21.70
N GLY A 467 19.04 -3.33 -22.82
CA GLY A 467 18.51 -4.52 -23.49
C GLY A 467 18.73 -5.84 -22.74
N SER A 468 19.32 -5.83 -21.54
CA SER A 468 19.61 -7.01 -20.72
C SER A 468 19.22 -6.80 -19.26
N GLN A 469 18.99 -7.91 -18.55
CA GLN A 469 18.85 -7.94 -17.09
C GLN A 469 20.21 -7.89 -16.39
N VAL A 470 20.29 -7.27 -15.21
CA VAL A 470 21.53 -7.12 -14.43
C VAL A 470 22.16 -8.47 -14.06
N ARG A 471 21.34 -9.50 -13.86
CA ARG A 471 21.77 -10.88 -13.58
C ARG A 471 22.43 -11.58 -14.77
N LYS A 472 22.16 -11.13 -16.00
CA LYS A 472 22.67 -11.69 -17.25
C LYS A 472 23.08 -10.55 -18.20
N LEU A 473 23.98 -9.68 -17.72
CA LEU A 473 24.34 -8.42 -18.38
C LEU A 473 24.87 -8.61 -19.81
N GLU A 474 25.60 -9.69 -20.06
CA GLU A 474 26.17 -10.00 -21.39
C GLU A 474 25.23 -10.79 -22.30
N SER A 475 23.98 -10.97 -21.86
CA SER A 475 22.94 -11.69 -22.60
C SER A 475 21.68 -10.84 -22.75
N PRO A 476 21.57 -10.03 -23.82
CA PRO A 476 20.37 -9.26 -24.08
C PRO A 476 19.16 -10.16 -24.29
N ASP A 477 18.02 -9.71 -23.78
CA ASP A 477 16.74 -10.44 -23.78
C ASP A 477 15.64 -9.69 -24.55
N ARG A 478 16.05 -8.72 -25.39
CA ARG A 478 15.16 -7.99 -26.30
C ARG A 478 15.93 -7.37 -27.46
N LEU A 479 15.27 -7.30 -28.61
CA LEU A 479 15.61 -6.43 -29.72
C LEU A 479 14.74 -5.17 -29.69
N VAL A 480 15.31 -4.04 -30.10
CA VAL A 480 14.60 -2.76 -30.23
C VAL A 480 15.02 -2.07 -31.51
N PHE A 481 14.06 -1.80 -32.39
CA PHE A 481 14.23 -0.95 -33.56
C PHE A 481 13.47 0.35 -33.31
N ASP A 482 14.20 1.46 -33.15
CA ASP A 482 13.60 2.79 -32.97
C ASP A 482 13.45 3.47 -34.34
N LEU A 483 12.21 3.66 -34.77
CA LEU A 483 11.86 4.24 -36.06
C LEU A 483 11.64 5.75 -35.89
N ASP A 484 12.71 6.51 -36.11
CA ASP A 484 12.75 7.96 -35.90
C ASP A 484 12.56 8.71 -37.23
N PRO A 485 11.37 9.30 -37.49
CA PRO A 485 11.11 10.00 -38.74
C PRO A 485 11.78 11.37 -38.80
N ASP A 486 12.15 11.80 -40.01
CA ASP A 486 12.31 13.22 -40.30
C ASP A 486 11.04 14.00 -39.92
N VAL A 487 11.23 15.24 -39.46
CA VAL A 487 10.14 16.06 -38.91
C VAL A 487 9.05 16.39 -39.94
N SER A 488 9.36 16.31 -41.24
CA SER A 488 8.41 16.55 -42.33
C SER A 488 7.53 15.35 -42.65
N LEU A 489 7.84 14.16 -42.14
CA LEU A 489 7.10 12.95 -42.51
C LEU A 489 5.83 12.76 -41.67
N PRO A 490 4.70 12.40 -42.29
CA PRO A 490 3.47 12.10 -41.58
C PRO A 490 3.60 10.79 -40.79
N PHE A 491 2.96 10.71 -39.64
CA PHE A 491 2.99 9.53 -38.76
C PHE A 491 2.48 8.25 -39.44
N ALA A 492 1.60 8.36 -40.43
CA ALA A 492 1.17 7.22 -41.25
C ALA A 492 2.35 6.47 -41.92
N LYS A 493 3.40 7.19 -42.36
CA LYS A 493 4.61 6.55 -42.90
C LYS A 493 5.41 5.81 -41.82
N VAL A 494 5.40 6.31 -40.59
CA VAL A 494 6.02 5.64 -39.44
C VAL A 494 5.28 4.34 -39.10
N LYS A 495 3.94 4.36 -39.13
CA LYS A 495 3.12 3.15 -38.96
C LYS A 495 3.42 2.10 -40.03
N ALA A 496 3.49 2.53 -41.29
CA ALA A 496 3.87 1.64 -42.39
C ALA A 496 5.26 1.03 -42.21
N ALA A 497 6.24 1.83 -41.75
CA ALA A 497 7.58 1.35 -41.43
C ALA A 497 7.59 0.34 -40.26
N ALA A 498 6.78 0.57 -39.22
CA ALA A 498 6.64 -0.35 -38.10
C ALA A 498 6.04 -1.70 -38.54
N VAL A 499 5.05 -1.67 -39.43
CA VAL A 499 4.47 -2.88 -40.03
C VAL A 499 5.48 -3.61 -40.91
N ALA A 500 6.23 -2.89 -41.76
CA ALA A 500 7.29 -3.51 -42.56
C ALA A 500 8.35 -4.18 -41.69
N MET A 501 8.78 -3.52 -40.61
CA MET A 501 9.72 -4.09 -39.64
C MET A 501 9.14 -5.34 -38.95
N ARG A 502 7.85 -5.30 -38.56
CA ARG A 502 7.15 -6.47 -38.00
C ARG A 502 7.18 -7.65 -38.96
N ASP A 503 6.87 -7.41 -40.22
CA ASP A 503 6.75 -8.46 -41.24
C ASP A 503 8.12 -9.09 -41.53
N VAL A 504 9.19 -8.29 -41.56
CA VAL A 504 10.57 -8.80 -41.65
C VAL A 504 10.93 -9.64 -40.44
N LEU A 505 10.61 -9.19 -39.22
CA LEU A 505 10.87 -9.97 -38.00
C LEU A 505 10.04 -11.27 -37.96
N ALA A 506 8.78 -11.22 -38.39
CA ALA A 506 7.91 -12.39 -38.47
C ALA A 506 8.44 -13.43 -39.47
N ALA A 507 8.99 -12.99 -40.62
CA ALA A 507 9.66 -13.88 -41.58
C ALA A 507 10.94 -14.52 -41.02
N LEU A 508 11.47 -14.00 -39.91
CA LEU A 508 12.60 -14.55 -39.16
C LEU A 508 12.16 -15.29 -37.89
N ASP A 509 10.88 -15.66 -37.80
CA ASP A 509 10.25 -16.34 -36.66
C ASP A 509 10.29 -15.54 -35.34
N LEU A 510 10.33 -14.21 -35.42
CA LEU A 510 10.32 -13.31 -34.27
C LEU A 510 8.99 -12.54 -34.18
N VAL A 511 8.20 -12.88 -33.17
CA VAL A 511 7.03 -12.10 -32.76
C VAL A 511 7.52 -10.78 -32.16
N SER A 512 6.95 -9.67 -32.64
CA SER A 512 7.31 -8.33 -32.22
C SER A 512 6.09 -7.50 -31.82
N PHE A 513 6.35 -6.46 -31.03
CA PHE A 513 5.36 -5.64 -30.38
C PHE A 513 5.64 -4.15 -30.61
N PRO A 514 4.62 -3.33 -30.92
CA PRO A 514 4.79 -1.91 -31.13
C PRO A 514 4.66 -1.12 -29.82
N LEU A 515 5.57 -0.17 -29.63
CA LEU A 515 5.56 0.80 -28.53
C LEU A 515 5.54 2.20 -29.14
N LEU A 516 4.47 2.95 -28.88
CA LEU A 516 4.43 4.38 -29.18
C LEU A 516 5.49 5.04 -28.31
N THR A 517 6.37 5.85 -28.89
CA THR A 517 7.52 6.39 -28.12
C THR A 517 7.13 7.52 -27.18
N GLY A 518 5.94 8.13 -27.33
CA GLY A 518 5.62 9.42 -26.72
C GLY A 518 6.32 10.60 -27.41
N GLY A 519 7.05 10.33 -28.51
CA GLY A 519 7.79 11.31 -29.30
C GLY A 519 7.19 11.43 -30.70
N LYS A 520 8.00 11.18 -31.73
CA LYS A 520 7.57 11.19 -33.14
C LYS A 520 7.52 9.79 -33.76
N GLY A 521 8.26 8.84 -33.17
CA GLY A 521 8.50 7.52 -33.71
C GLY A 521 7.74 6.39 -33.02
N VAL A 522 7.97 5.17 -33.52
CA VAL A 522 7.49 3.91 -32.95
C VAL A 522 8.70 3.01 -32.70
N HIS A 523 8.76 2.36 -31.54
CA HIS A 523 9.68 1.26 -31.34
C HIS A 523 9.00 -0.05 -31.74
N VAL A 524 9.71 -0.90 -32.48
CA VAL A 524 9.33 -2.30 -32.69
C VAL A 524 10.25 -3.15 -31.80
N VAL A 525 9.65 -3.89 -30.87
CA VAL A 525 10.37 -4.62 -29.82
C VAL A 525 10.07 -6.11 -29.94
N ALA A 526 11.11 -6.95 -30.00
CA ALA A 526 10.96 -8.39 -29.96
C ALA A 526 11.63 -8.95 -28.69
N PRO A 527 10.90 -9.59 -27.76
CA PRO A 527 11.52 -10.26 -26.61
C PRO A 527 12.37 -11.43 -27.09
N LEU A 528 13.46 -11.71 -26.39
CA LEU A 528 14.27 -12.92 -26.59
C LEU A 528 14.19 -13.75 -25.30
N GLY A 529 13.52 -14.90 -25.39
CA GLY A 529 13.28 -15.85 -24.30
C GLY A 529 14.55 -16.58 -23.84
N PRO A 530 14.47 -17.44 -22.80
CA PRO A 530 15.64 -18.04 -22.16
C PRO A 530 16.36 -19.18 -22.91
N GLY A 531 15.88 -19.74 -24.02
CA GLY A 531 16.58 -20.78 -24.80
C GLY A 531 17.63 -20.20 -25.77
N ALA A 532 18.66 -20.88 -26.29
CA ALA A 532 19.30 -22.16 -25.95
C ALA A 532 20.82 -21.93 -25.87
N ALA A 533 21.53 -22.80 -25.13
CA ALA A 533 22.99 -22.79 -24.99
C ALA A 533 23.69 -22.72 -26.36
N GLY A 534 24.28 -21.56 -26.71
CA GLY A 534 24.93 -21.41 -28.02
C GLY A 534 25.50 -20.04 -28.36
N GLY A 535 25.63 -19.11 -27.41
CA GLY A 535 26.31 -17.83 -27.63
C GLY A 535 25.59 -16.82 -28.57
N ARG A 536 24.38 -17.11 -29.04
CA ARG A 536 23.62 -16.23 -29.94
C ARG A 536 23.08 -14.96 -29.28
N ARG A 537 22.83 -15.00 -27.98
CA ARG A 537 22.53 -13.82 -27.16
C ARG A 537 23.81 -13.26 -26.54
N GLN A 538 24.73 -12.85 -27.40
CA GLN A 538 25.85 -11.99 -27.05
C GLN A 538 25.67 -10.65 -27.75
N TRP A 539 26.06 -9.56 -27.09
CA TRP A 539 25.90 -8.21 -27.64
C TRP A 539 26.38 -8.03 -29.08
N PRO A 540 27.56 -8.55 -29.51
CA PRO A 540 28.01 -8.41 -30.90
C PRO A 540 27.09 -9.12 -31.90
N VAL A 541 26.58 -10.31 -31.55
CA VAL A 541 25.69 -11.09 -32.41
C VAL A 541 24.34 -10.39 -32.55
N VAL A 542 23.76 -9.94 -31.42
CA VAL A 542 22.47 -9.24 -31.39
C VAL A 542 22.54 -7.89 -32.11
N ALA A 543 23.64 -7.16 -31.95
CA ALA A 543 23.88 -5.91 -32.67
C ALA A 543 24.03 -6.13 -34.18
N ALA A 544 24.80 -7.15 -34.60
CA ALA A 544 24.97 -7.49 -36.01
C ALA A 544 23.66 -7.95 -36.66
N PHE A 545 22.86 -8.75 -35.94
CA PHE A 545 21.52 -9.15 -36.38
C PHE A 545 20.62 -7.95 -36.60
N ALA A 546 20.51 -7.06 -35.61
CA ALA A 546 19.69 -5.85 -35.73
C ALA A 546 20.16 -4.94 -36.87
N LYS A 547 21.47 -4.81 -37.07
CA LYS A 547 22.05 -4.06 -38.18
C LYS A 547 21.64 -4.66 -39.53
N ALA A 548 21.79 -5.97 -39.71
CA ALA A 548 21.45 -6.66 -40.95
C ALA A 548 19.95 -6.53 -41.29
N VAL A 549 19.07 -6.67 -40.30
CA VAL A 549 17.63 -6.45 -40.48
C VAL A 549 17.33 -5.01 -40.92
N ALA A 550 17.94 -4.02 -40.27
CA ALA A 550 17.75 -2.62 -40.66
C ALA A 550 18.28 -2.32 -42.07
N GLU A 551 19.42 -2.89 -42.46
CA GLU A 551 20.01 -2.74 -43.78
C GLU A 551 19.16 -3.37 -44.88
N GLN A 552 18.51 -4.52 -44.62
CA GLN A 552 17.56 -5.12 -45.56
C GLN A 552 16.35 -4.21 -45.84
N LEU A 553 15.78 -3.58 -44.82
CA LEU A 553 14.70 -2.60 -45.06
C LEU A 553 15.19 -1.42 -45.89
N VAL A 554 16.41 -0.93 -45.63
CA VAL A 554 17.01 0.17 -46.40
C VAL A 554 17.27 -0.24 -47.85
N GLU A 555 17.75 -1.46 -48.09
CA GLU A 555 17.98 -1.97 -49.46
C GLU A 555 16.67 -2.13 -50.22
N ALA A 556 15.61 -2.61 -49.57
CA ALA A 556 14.29 -2.74 -50.18
C ALA A 556 13.64 -1.37 -50.49
N ASN A 557 13.95 -0.32 -49.73
CA ASN A 557 13.39 1.01 -49.94
C ASN A 557 14.34 2.15 -49.49
N PRO A 558 15.39 2.46 -50.28
CA PRO A 558 16.45 3.41 -49.89
C PRO A 558 16.00 4.87 -49.87
N ASP A 559 14.91 5.18 -50.56
CA ASP A 559 14.27 6.50 -50.58
C ASP A 559 13.39 6.74 -49.35
N ALA A 560 12.94 5.67 -48.67
CA ALA A 560 12.13 5.78 -47.45
C ALA A 560 12.98 5.68 -46.17
N TYR A 561 14.06 4.90 -46.19
CA TYR A 561 14.79 4.50 -44.98
C TYR A 561 16.27 4.85 -44.99
N VAL A 562 16.83 5.03 -43.79
CA VAL A 562 18.27 5.13 -43.58
C VAL A 562 18.64 4.43 -42.27
N ALA A 563 19.73 3.67 -42.24
CA ALA A 563 20.23 2.97 -41.04
C ALA A 563 21.58 3.52 -40.54
N THR A 564 22.07 4.61 -41.11
CA THR A 564 23.33 5.26 -40.70
C THR A 564 23.10 6.45 -39.77
N MET A 565 24.05 6.73 -38.87
CA MET A 565 23.92 7.84 -37.91
C MET A 565 23.98 9.25 -38.54
N SER A 566 24.26 9.37 -39.85
CA SER A 566 24.40 10.67 -40.52
C SER A 566 23.06 11.42 -40.56
N LYS A 567 22.92 12.48 -39.75
CA LYS A 567 21.72 13.34 -39.72
C LYS A 567 21.42 13.97 -41.09
N ALA A 568 22.44 14.36 -41.84
CA ALA A 568 22.29 14.94 -43.17
C ALA A 568 21.58 14.00 -44.16
N ARG A 569 21.75 12.68 -43.98
CA ARG A 569 21.07 11.67 -44.82
C ARG A 569 19.65 11.36 -44.35
N ARG A 570 19.14 11.95 -43.27
CA ARG A 570 17.79 11.64 -42.74
C ARG A 570 16.69 12.47 -43.36
N GLN A 571 17.01 13.56 -44.05
CA GLN A 571 16.00 14.45 -44.63
C GLN A 571 15.02 13.67 -45.52
N GLY A 572 13.73 13.81 -45.25
CA GLY A 572 12.66 13.10 -45.96
C GLY A 572 12.57 11.58 -45.73
N ARG A 573 13.35 11.02 -44.80
CA ARG A 573 13.44 9.56 -44.54
C ARG A 573 13.19 9.20 -43.07
N ILE A 574 12.93 7.93 -42.83
CA ILE A 574 12.85 7.34 -41.48
C ILE A 574 14.20 6.72 -41.15
N PHE A 575 14.79 7.14 -40.02
CA PHE A 575 15.99 6.53 -39.48
C PHE A 575 15.60 5.27 -38.70
N ILE A 576 16.10 4.11 -39.15
CA ILE A 576 15.96 2.83 -38.45
C ILE A 576 17.13 2.69 -37.48
N ASP A 577 16.93 3.15 -36.25
CA ASP A 577 17.94 3.10 -35.20
C ASP A 577 18.03 1.70 -34.60
N HIS A 578 18.96 0.92 -35.13
CA HIS A 578 19.32 -0.41 -34.62
C HIS A 578 20.39 -0.36 -33.52
N PHE A 579 20.98 0.81 -33.21
CA PHE A 579 22.08 0.94 -32.24
C PHE A 579 21.62 0.71 -30.79
N ARG A 580 20.31 0.71 -30.56
CA ARG A 580 19.69 0.32 -29.28
C ARG A 580 20.04 -1.10 -28.84
N ASN A 581 20.51 -1.93 -29.77
CA ASN A 581 20.88 -3.33 -29.56
C ASN A 581 22.37 -3.55 -29.27
N THR A 582 23.10 -2.49 -28.91
CA THR A 582 24.53 -2.56 -28.55
C THR A 582 24.73 -2.47 -27.04
N ARG A 583 25.77 -3.12 -26.51
CA ARG A 583 26.12 -3.04 -25.08
C ARG A 583 26.34 -1.59 -24.67
N GLY A 584 25.70 -1.15 -23.58
CA GLY A 584 25.76 0.24 -23.12
C GLY A 584 24.58 1.11 -23.57
N SER A 585 23.89 0.72 -24.63
CA SER A 585 22.76 1.47 -25.15
C SER A 585 21.48 1.18 -24.36
N SER A 586 20.58 2.15 -24.41
CA SER A 586 19.28 2.08 -23.77
C SER A 586 18.18 2.62 -24.68
N ALA A 587 16.96 2.18 -24.42
CA ALA A 587 15.75 2.59 -25.11
C ALA A 587 14.64 2.89 -24.10
N ILE A 588 13.73 3.82 -24.44
CA ILE A 588 12.65 4.25 -23.55
C ILE A 588 11.87 3.04 -23.00
N ALA A 589 11.61 3.07 -21.69
CA ALA A 589 10.83 2.04 -21.02
C ALA A 589 9.35 2.12 -21.43
N PRO A 590 8.67 0.98 -21.63
CA PRO A 590 7.22 0.93 -21.59
C PRO A 590 6.67 1.68 -20.36
N TYR A 591 5.67 2.53 -20.58
CA TYR A 591 5.03 3.42 -19.60
C TYR A 591 5.91 4.55 -19.04
N SER A 592 7.12 4.79 -19.54
CA SER A 592 7.89 5.98 -19.16
C SER A 592 7.24 7.26 -19.68
N THR A 593 7.23 8.32 -18.88
CA THR A 593 6.98 9.69 -19.35
C THR A 593 8.05 10.16 -20.35
N ARG A 594 7.79 11.28 -21.03
CA ARG A 594 8.70 11.96 -21.95
C ARG A 594 8.97 13.38 -21.49
N ALA A 595 10.23 13.83 -21.52
CA ALA A 595 10.60 15.21 -21.23
C ALA A 595 10.37 16.11 -22.45
N LYS A 596 9.13 16.12 -22.95
CA LYS A 596 8.68 16.96 -24.05
C LYS A 596 7.49 17.77 -23.59
N PRO A 597 7.36 19.03 -24.04
CA PRO A 597 6.19 19.83 -23.73
C PRO A 597 4.92 19.05 -24.11
N ALA A 598 4.01 18.94 -23.15
CA ALA A 598 2.68 18.41 -23.42
C ALA A 598 1.93 19.25 -24.44
N ARG A 599 0.86 18.69 -24.99
CA ARG A 599 -0.19 19.49 -25.64
C ARG A 599 -1.06 20.08 -24.52
N ALA A 600 -1.52 21.32 -24.69
CA ALA A 600 -2.30 22.02 -23.65
C ALA A 600 -3.47 21.15 -23.15
N GLY A 601 -3.57 20.98 -21.82
CA GLY A 601 -4.71 20.35 -21.14
C GLY A 601 -4.73 18.82 -21.05
N GLY A 602 -3.66 18.11 -21.45
CA GLY A 602 -3.68 16.65 -21.59
C GLY A 602 -2.75 15.82 -20.71
N GLY A 603 -1.87 16.41 -19.89
CA GLY A 603 -0.79 15.66 -19.22
C GLY A 603 0.43 15.42 -20.11
N THR A 604 1.53 14.91 -19.54
CA THR A 604 2.80 14.71 -20.26
C THR A 604 2.77 13.43 -21.10
N PRO A 605 3.29 13.41 -22.35
CA PRO A 605 3.29 12.23 -23.19
C PRO A 605 4.02 11.04 -22.56
N VAL A 606 3.53 9.82 -22.84
CA VAL A 606 4.10 8.57 -22.32
C VAL A 606 4.45 7.61 -23.45
N ALA A 607 5.48 6.80 -23.24
CA ALA A 607 5.80 5.68 -24.11
C ALA A 607 4.81 4.55 -23.83
N CYS A 608 3.85 4.31 -24.72
CA CYS A 608 2.71 3.42 -24.44
C CYS A 608 2.76 2.14 -25.28
N PRO A 609 2.76 0.94 -24.66
CA PRO A 609 2.52 -0.31 -25.35
C PRO A 609 1.15 -0.31 -26.02
N VAL A 610 1.11 -0.73 -27.28
CA VAL A 610 -0.12 -0.90 -28.06
C VAL A 610 -0.08 -2.23 -28.81
N SER A 611 -1.25 -2.70 -29.21
CA SER A 611 -1.41 -3.80 -30.17
C SER A 611 -1.17 -3.29 -31.60
N TRP A 612 -1.00 -4.22 -32.55
CA TRP A 612 -0.89 -3.85 -33.96
C TRP A 612 -2.19 -3.24 -34.49
N GLU A 613 -3.34 -3.70 -34.00
CA GLU A 613 -4.67 -3.18 -34.32
C GLU A 613 -4.90 -1.77 -33.78
N GLU A 614 -4.43 -1.50 -32.55
CA GLU A 614 -4.45 -0.15 -31.97
C GLU A 614 -3.49 0.78 -32.71
N LEU A 615 -2.28 0.31 -33.04
CA LEU A 615 -1.31 1.10 -33.80
C LEU A 615 -1.92 1.58 -35.12
N ALA A 616 -2.68 0.74 -35.82
CA ALA A 616 -3.33 1.11 -37.06
C ALA A 616 -4.28 2.32 -36.90
N LYS A 617 -4.95 2.43 -35.74
CA LYS A 617 -5.98 3.45 -35.46
C LYS A 617 -5.42 4.76 -34.89
N VAL A 618 -4.32 4.72 -34.14
CA VAL A 618 -3.74 5.94 -33.54
C VAL A 618 -3.14 6.87 -34.59
N GLU A 619 -3.32 8.17 -34.38
CA GLU A 619 -2.93 9.21 -35.34
C GLU A 619 -1.53 9.79 -35.09
N ARG A 620 -0.94 9.54 -33.91
CA ARG A 620 0.30 10.15 -33.46
C ARG A 620 1.07 9.26 -32.48
N ALA A 621 2.38 9.48 -32.36
CA ALA A 621 3.27 8.75 -31.45
C ALA A 621 3.17 9.18 -29.99
N ASP A 622 2.67 10.39 -29.73
CA ASP A 622 2.44 11.01 -28.42
C ASP A 622 0.96 10.98 -28.03
N PHE A 623 0.24 9.93 -28.45
CA PHE A 623 -1.22 9.86 -28.30
C PHE A 623 -1.65 9.76 -26.83
N TYR A 624 -0.95 8.93 -26.06
CA TYR A 624 -1.23 8.72 -24.65
C TYR A 624 -0.37 9.61 -23.76
N THR A 625 -0.93 10.02 -22.63
CA THR A 625 -0.29 10.86 -21.63
C THR A 625 -0.40 10.27 -20.22
N THR A 626 0.16 10.98 -19.24
CA THR A 626 -0.01 10.66 -17.82
C THR A 626 -1.48 10.67 -17.37
N ALA A 627 -2.34 11.48 -18.01
CA ALA A 627 -3.76 11.56 -17.66
C ALA A 627 -4.54 10.29 -18.03
N ASP A 628 -4.05 9.52 -19.01
CA ASP A 628 -4.70 8.29 -19.47
C ASP A 628 -4.44 7.08 -18.55
N ALA A 629 -3.58 7.21 -17.53
CA ALA A 629 -3.12 6.09 -16.71
C ALA A 629 -4.26 5.23 -16.14
N PRO A 630 -5.35 5.79 -15.55
CA PRO A 630 -6.44 4.96 -15.05
C PRO A 630 -7.14 4.14 -16.15
N ALA A 631 -7.28 4.70 -17.35
CA ALA A 631 -7.89 4.00 -18.48
C ALA A 631 -6.96 2.92 -19.04
N LEU A 632 -5.66 3.23 -19.19
CA LEU A 632 -4.63 2.27 -19.60
C LEU A 632 -4.55 1.07 -18.66
N MET A 633 -4.74 1.31 -17.36
CA MET A 633 -4.67 0.24 -16.35
C MET A 633 -5.88 -0.70 -16.37
N ARG A 634 -7.07 -0.20 -16.73
CA ARG A 634 -8.28 -1.01 -16.92
C ARG A 634 -8.31 -1.75 -18.26
N ARG A 635 -7.60 -1.24 -19.27
CA ARG A 635 -7.50 -1.85 -20.61
C ARG A 635 -6.78 -3.20 -20.53
N ALA A 636 -7.20 -4.19 -21.33
CA ALA A 636 -6.43 -5.43 -21.50
C ALA A 636 -4.97 -5.13 -21.90
N ASP A 637 -4.01 -5.94 -21.47
CA ASP A 637 -2.59 -5.70 -21.78
C ASP A 637 -2.28 -6.04 -23.24
N PRO A 638 -1.94 -5.04 -24.08
CA PRO A 638 -1.63 -5.31 -25.49
C PRO A 638 -0.36 -6.16 -25.65
N TRP A 639 0.48 -6.22 -24.62
CA TRP A 639 1.72 -6.99 -24.58
C TRP A 639 1.63 -8.18 -23.62
N ALA A 640 0.43 -8.68 -23.29
CA ALA A 640 0.22 -9.79 -22.33
C ALA A 640 1.14 -10.99 -22.60
N ARG A 641 1.33 -11.34 -23.88
CA ARG A 641 2.14 -12.49 -24.32
C ARG A 641 3.66 -12.23 -24.32
N TYR A 642 4.11 -10.99 -24.09
CA TYR A 642 5.52 -10.60 -24.24
C TYR A 642 6.47 -11.48 -23.42
N PHE A 643 6.10 -11.81 -22.18
CA PHE A 643 6.93 -12.60 -21.27
C PHE A 643 6.69 -14.12 -21.39
N GLU A 644 5.69 -14.54 -22.16
CA GLU A 644 5.36 -15.94 -22.41
C GLU A 644 6.13 -16.52 -23.61
N LEU A 645 6.70 -15.67 -24.46
CA LEU A 645 7.37 -16.08 -25.68
C LEU A 645 8.76 -16.65 -25.39
N GLU A 646 8.97 -17.90 -25.81
CA GLU A 646 10.27 -18.58 -25.79
C GLU A 646 10.96 -18.52 -27.17
N GLN A 647 11.12 -17.32 -27.73
CA GLN A 647 11.79 -17.11 -29.02
C GLN A 647 13.24 -16.64 -28.85
N ASP A 648 14.13 -16.98 -29.78
CA ASP A 648 15.54 -16.53 -29.79
C ASP A 648 15.99 -16.31 -31.25
N LEU A 649 17.19 -15.75 -31.45
CA LEU A 649 17.78 -15.60 -32.77
C LEU A 649 18.02 -17.00 -33.39
N GLY A 650 17.19 -17.36 -34.37
CA GLY A 650 17.28 -18.64 -35.07
C GLY A 650 18.59 -18.79 -35.84
N ALA A 651 19.20 -19.98 -35.81
CA ALA A 651 20.44 -20.24 -36.55
C ALA A 651 20.26 -20.05 -38.07
N ALA A 652 19.07 -20.38 -38.61
CA ALA A 652 18.73 -20.13 -40.00
C ALA A 652 18.64 -18.62 -40.30
N ALA A 653 17.93 -17.86 -39.46
CA ALA A 653 17.84 -16.41 -39.56
C ALA A 653 19.22 -15.73 -39.54
N CYS A 654 20.12 -16.13 -38.61
CA CYS A 654 21.49 -15.62 -38.58
C CYS A 654 22.25 -15.93 -39.87
N ARG A 655 22.11 -17.14 -40.44
CA ARG A 655 22.78 -17.50 -41.70
C ARG A 655 22.26 -16.68 -42.89
N VAL A 656 20.94 -16.54 -43.01
CA VAL A 656 20.30 -15.74 -44.07
C VAL A 656 20.77 -14.29 -44.01
N LEU A 657 20.95 -13.75 -42.81
CA LEU A 657 21.42 -12.38 -42.59
C LEU A 657 22.95 -12.23 -42.61
N GLY A 658 23.71 -13.31 -42.85
CA GLY A 658 25.18 -13.27 -42.84
C GLY A 658 25.81 -12.98 -41.46
N VAL A 659 25.07 -13.21 -40.37
CA VAL A 659 25.52 -12.95 -38.99
C VAL A 659 26.35 -14.13 -38.50
N LYS A 660 27.63 -13.86 -38.17
CA LYS A 660 28.53 -14.87 -37.61
C LYS A 660 28.23 -15.13 -36.13
N VAL A 661 27.97 -16.39 -35.78
CA VAL A 661 27.80 -16.86 -34.40
C VAL A 661 29.06 -17.66 -34.02
N GLY A 662 29.95 -17.09 -33.21
CA GLY A 662 31.22 -17.73 -32.85
C GLY A 662 31.80 -17.20 -31.54
N ALA A 663 32.45 -18.08 -30.77
CA ALA A 663 33.07 -17.77 -29.49
C ALA A 663 34.32 -16.91 -29.68
N GLY A 664 34.19 -15.60 -29.49
CA GLY A 664 35.35 -14.70 -29.56
C GLY A 664 34.95 -13.25 -29.70
N ALA A 665 34.60 -12.60 -28.59
CA ALA A 665 34.53 -11.14 -28.54
C ALA A 665 34.55 -10.60 -27.10
N TYR A 666 35.47 -11.07 -26.25
CA TYR A 666 35.98 -10.30 -25.10
C TYR A 666 37.36 -10.87 -24.69
N ASN A 667 38.37 -10.61 -25.52
CA ASN A 667 39.74 -10.43 -25.04
C ASN A 667 40.05 -8.94 -25.22
N GLY A 668 40.02 -8.19 -24.12
CA GLY A 668 40.17 -6.73 -24.04
C GLY A 668 39.65 -6.17 -22.72
#